data_AF-A0A669ECG8-F1
#
_entry.id   AF-A0A669ECG8-F1
#
_cell.length_a   1.000
_cell.length_b   1.000
_cell.length_c   1.000
_cell.angle_alpha   90.00
_cell.angle_beta   90.00
_cell.angle_gamma   90.00
#
_symmetry.space_group_name_H-M   'P 1'
#
loop_
_entity.id
_entity.type
_entity.pdbx_description
1 polymer ?
#
loop_
_entity_poly.entity_id
_entity_poly.type
_entity_poly.pdbx_seq_one_letter_code
_entity_poly.pdbx_strand_id
1 'polypeptide(L)'
;MKEINLKNKEKERLKEREKEAREREARSSNGHLFTSLTVSSTTLCSSCNRSITAKEALSCPACNVTIHNRCRDSLASCAKMKQKQQKLALARNSSALQNVAMRSKTPMMKERPSSAIYPSDSLRQSLLGSRRVRSGLSLAKSVSTNNIAGVTEDSAGLKRILSQSTESLNFRSRTLSMESLTDDGLSLQKEGSCVQADSWSLAVEPNFLQTLHKDLIKQQDVIYELIQTEFHHVRTLRIMEGVYRRGMLEEVMLEAGVVHTIFPCLDQLLELHSHFLSELLNRRKAGLVEGSSTNFTVRKLGDLLVQQFSGQTADDWKKVYSEFCSRHPKAVKLYKEVLARDRRLQQFIRRVTRGPLLRRHGVQECILLVTQRITKYPVLIQRILDNTKGCEEEAQTLSRALGLLKELISSVDKEVLELDRSRRLQEIHARLDPRAQAEVRGGGVFRGGELLRRRLLHEGTLLCKVQGSRMKDVQVLLMSDILVFLQEKDQKFTFVASLDKSPVVSLTNLIVRDIANQERGMYLISDSTPPEMYELHASSKEDRKTWMSRIQQAATSCPCRDEFPLIETEDKALLRRLRADIQQKDREVLELLQERVTLFSDLVEASGRGTAEEEGDMEVRISSSCRNLFRADTPQAPQAEPLLLSAIGEGEAVLILNRSCDLLWR
;
A
#
# COMPACT_ATOMS: atom_id res chain seq x y z
N MET A 1 -30.69 56.01 38.46
CA MET A 1 -30.84 54.65 39.04
C MET A 1 -30.49 53.52 38.04
N LYS A 2 -30.99 53.53 36.79
CA LYS A 2 -30.63 52.54 35.75
C LYS A 2 -29.13 52.52 35.39
N GLU A 3 -28.48 53.68 35.36
CA GLU A 3 -27.08 53.82 34.97
C GLU A 3 -26.10 53.28 36.04
N ILE A 4 -26.45 53.43 37.32
CA ILE A 4 -25.71 52.86 38.46
C ILE A 4 -25.81 51.34 38.45
N ASN A 5 -26.98 50.79 38.09
CA ASN A 5 -27.18 49.35 37.94
C ASN A 5 -26.38 48.75 36.78
N LEU A 6 -26.23 49.47 35.67
CA LEU A 6 -25.38 49.06 34.55
C LEU A 6 -23.89 49.05 34.94
N LYS A 7 -23.42 50.10 35.62
CA LYS A 7 -22.04 50.18 36.13
C LYS A 7 -21.74 49.08 37.17
N ASN A 8 -22.69 48.76 38.05
CA ASN A 8 -22.52 47.66 39.01
C ASN A 8 -22.49 46.29 38.32
N LYS A 9 -23.34 46.06 37.31
CA LYS A 9 -23.35 44.83 36.52
C LYS A 9 -22.08 44.64 35.69
N GLU A 10 -21.50 45.74 35.21
CA GLU A 10 -20.22 45.72 34.50
C GLU A 10 -19.04 45.46 35.45
N LYS A 11 -19.07 46.05 36.66
CA LYS A 11 -18.08 45.80 37.72
C LYS A 11 -18.11 44.35 38.22
N GLU A 12 -19.30 43.75 38.36
CA GLU A 12 -19.48 42.32 38.66
C GLU A 12 -18.88 41.43 37.56
N ARG A 13 -19.19 41.73 36.28
CA ARG A 13 -18.60 41.01 35.13
C ARG A 13 -17.08 41.13 35.06
N LEU A 14 -16.53 42.27 35.47
CA LEU A 14 -15.08 42.48 35.48
C LEU A 14 -14.42 41.69 36.61
N LYS A 15 -15.03 41.64 37.80
CA LYS A 15 -14.60 40.79 38.92
C LYS A 15 -14.68 39.30 38.58
N GLU A 16 -15.74 38.87 37.88
CA GLU A 16 -15.90 37.48 37.44
C GLU A 16 -14.82 37.09 36.42
N ARG A 17 -14.52 37.98 35.45
CA ARG A 17 -13.40 37.79 34.50
C ARG A 17 -12.04 37.75 35.18
N GLU A 18 -11.82 38.56 36.21
CA GLU A 18 -10.57 38.57 36.97
C GLU A 18 -10.42 37.30 37.82
N LYS A 19 -11.51 36.79 38.41
CA LYS A 19 -11.56 35.51 39.11
C LYS A 19 -11.26 34.34 38.16
N GLU A 20 -11.86 34.32 36.97
CA GLU A 20 -11.55 33.32 35.95
C GLU A 20 -10.11 33.40 35.43
N ALA A 21 -9.54 34.61 35.32
CA ALA A 21 -8.15 34.80 34.92
C ALA A 21 -7.21 34.24 35.99
N ARG A 22 -7.45 34.55 37.27
CA ARG A 22 -6.69 33.99 38.40
C ARG A 22 -6.83 32.47 38.51
N GLU A 23 -8.01 31.91 38.27
CA GLU A 23 -8.19 30.45 38.23
C GLU A 23 -7.48 29.78 37.04
N ARG A 24 -7.42 30.43 35.87
CA ARG A 24 -6.62 29.92 34.72
C ARG A 24 -5.13 29.96 35.01
N GLU A 25 -4.66 31.03 35.65
CA GLU A 25 -3.27 31.19 36.07
C GLU A 25 -2.91 30.13 37.12
N ALA A 26 -3.78 29.94 38.11
CA ALA A 26 -3.69 28.90 39.13
C ALA A 26 -3.81 27.47 38.58
N ARG A 27 -4.19 27.25 37.31
CA ARG A 27 -4.20 25.94 36.62
C ARG A 27 -3.07 25.79 35.58
N SER A 28 -2.22 26.81 35.45
CA SER A 28 -1.04 26.79 34.61
C SER A 28 0.23 26.47 35.42
N SER A 29 1.04 25.51 35.00
CA SER A 29 2.35 25.22 35.62
C SER A 29 3.28 24.65 34.56
N ASN A 30 4.56 25.06 34.57
CA ASN A 30 5.57 24.65 33.60
C ASN A 30 5.11 24.75 32.14
N GLY A 31 4.32 25.76 31.78
CA GLY A 31 3.79 25.95 30.43
C GLY A 31 2.67 24.97 30.03
N HIS A 32 2.20 24.09 30.91
CA HIS A 32 0.96 23.31 30.73
C HIS A 32 -0.25 24.08 31.24
N LEU A 33 -1.41 23.85 30.63
CA LEU A 33 -2.71 24.32 31.14
C LEU A 33 -3.54 23.07 31.43
N PHE A 34 -3.74 22.77 32.71
CA PHE A 34 -4.40 21.53 33.13
C PHE A 34 -5.92 21.70 33.27
N THR A 35 -6.66 20.67 32.84
CA THR A 35 -8.11 20.52 33.07
C THR A 35 -8.33 19.28 33.93
N SER A 36 -9.22 19.37 34.92
CA SER A 36 -9.59 18.20 35.73
C SER A 36 -10.43 17.24 34.90
N LEU A 37 -10.14 15.94 35.00
CA LEU A 37 -10.83 14.87 34.29
C LEU A 37 -10.89 13.63 35.17
N THR A 38 -11.99 12.89 35.09
CA THR A 38 -12.15 11.61 35.80
C THR A 38 -11.56 10.47 34.96
N VAL A 39 -10.75 9.59 35.58
CA VAL A 39 -10.04 8.50 34.88
C VAL A 39 -10.34 7.14 35.52
N SER A 40 -10.33 6.08 34.71
CA SER A 40 -10.43 4.70 35.19
C SER A 40 -9.17 4.33 35.98
N SER A 41 -9.30 3.49 37.02
CA SER A 41 -8.24 3.09 37.97
C SER A 41 -7.00 2.42 37.36
N THR A 42 -7.04 2.09 36.08
CA THR A 42 -5.93 1.52 35.29
C THR A 42 -5.06 2.56 34.59
N THR A 43 -5.38 3.86 34.70
CA THR A 43 -4.63 4.95 34.05
C THR A 43 -3.35 5.26 34.81
N LEU A 44 -2.19 5.32 34.12
CA LEU A 44 -0.90 5.62 34.75
C LEU A 44 -0.58 7.12 34.71
N CYS A 45 -0.07 7.67 35.82
CA CYS A 45 0.44 9.04 35.89
C CYS A 45 1.73 9.18 35.10
N SER A 46 1.78 10.13 34.16
CA SER A 46 2.93 10.32 33.27
C SER A 46 4.19 10.87 33.96
N SER A 47 4.06 11.44 35.17
CA SER A 47 5.19 11.96 35.95
C SER A 47 5.82 10.89 36.84
N CYS A 48 5.02 10.07 37.54
CA CYS A 48 5.52 9.09 38.51
C CYS A 48 5.35 7.62 38.10
N ASN A 49 4.74 7.34 36.94
CA ASN A 49 4.46 5.99 36.41
C ASN A 49 3.65 5.06 37.35
N ARG A 50 2.95 5.61 38.36
CA ARG A 50 2.02 4.87 39.23
C ARG A 50 0.58 5.03 38.75
N SER A 51 -0.28 4.04 39.04
CA SER A 51 -1.71 4.08 38.73
C SER A 51 -2.40 5.23 39.46
N ILE A 52 -3.28 5.94 38.74
CA ILE A 52 -4.12 7.00 39.27
C ILE A 52 -5.37 6.36 39.85
N THR A 53 -5.43 6.28 41.18
CA THR A 53 -6.56 5.69 41.92
C THR A 53 -7.59 6.73 42.37
N ALA A 54 -7.27 8.03 42.24
CA ALA A 54 -8.15 9.14 42.61
C ALA A 54 -9.22 9.39 41.54
N LYS A 55 -10.42 9.82 41.96
CA LYS A 55 -11.53 10.18 41.05
C LYS A 55 -11.19 11.35 40.13
N GLU A 56 -10.22 12.20 40.49
CA GLU A 56 -9.82 13.37 39.71
C GLU A 56 -8.34 13.31 39.32
N ALA A 57 -8.07 13.46 38.03
CA ALA A 57 -6.76 13.57 37.41
C ALA A 57 -6.65 14.88 36.63
N LEU A 58 -5.42 15.37 36.45
CA LEU A 58 -5.17 16.54 35.61
C LEU A 58 -4.73 16.10 34.22
N SER A 59 -5.35 16.67 33.19
CA SER A 59 -4.98 16.44 31.78
C SER A 59 -4.62 17.75 31.09
N CYS A 60 -3.51 17.79 30.35
CA CYS A 60 -3.16 18.93 29.50
C CYS A 60 -3.59 18.64 28.05
N PRO A 61 -4.59 19.33 27.49
CA PRO A 61 -5.13 19.02 26.15
C PRO A 61 -4.17 19.34 24.99
N ALA A 62 -3.08 20.07 25.23
CA ALA A 62 -2.09 20.35 24.19
C ALA A 62 -1.07 19.21 23.99
N CYS A 63 -0.76 18.46 25.05
CA CYS A 63 0.18 17.34 24.98
C CYS A 63 -0.45 15.99 25.36
N ASN A 64 -1.71 15.98 25.77
CA ASN A 64 -2.49 14.84 26.26
C ASN A 64 -1.82 14.07 27.40
N VAL A 65 -1.05 14.76 28.25
CA VAL A 65 -0.44 14.17 29.43
C VAL A 65 -1.44 14.13 30.58
N THR A 66 -1.56 12.98 31.24
CA THR A 66 -2.40 12.79 32.44
C THR A 66 -1.53 12.56 33.66
N ILE A 67 -1.80 13.30 34.74
CA ILE A 67 -1.02 13.27 35.98
C ILE A 67 -1.93 13.36 37.22
N HIS A 68 -1.38 12.98 38.39
CA HIS A 68 -2.00 13.31 39.67
C HIS A 68 -1.99 14.82 39.93
N ASN A 69 -2.93 15.32 40.73
CA ASN A 69 -2.95 16.72 41.17
C ASN A 69 -1.62 17.13 41.84
N ARG A 70 -1.05 16.26 42.69
CA ARG A 70 0.24 16.46 43.37
C ARG A 70 1.49 16.37 42.48
N CYS A 71 1.38 15.86 41.26
CA CYS A 71 2.52 15.68 40.35
C CYS A 71 2.67 16.85 39.35
N ARG A 72 1.95 17.95 39.58
CA ARG A 72 1.85 19.09 38.67
C ARG A 72 3.18 19.78 38.40
N ASP A 73 3.94 20.07 39.45
CA ASP A 73 5.17 20.86 39.34
C ASP A 73 6.40 19.99 39.00
N SER A 74 6.26 18.68 39.10
CA SER A 74 7.29 17.70 38.74
C SER A 74 7.33 17.36 37.24
N LEU A 75 6.46 17.97 36.43
CA LEU A 75 6.37 17.70 34.99
C LEU A 75 7.20 18.69 34.18
N ALA A 76 8.01 18.17 33.24
CA ALA A 76 8.80 18.98 32.31
C ALA A 76 7.92 19.90 31.43
N SER A 77 8.50 21.02 30.98
CA SER A 77 7.70 22.10 30.38
C SER A 77 7.04 21.75 29.04
N CYS A 78 5.84 22.29 28.79
CA CYS A 78 5.08 22.00 27.57
C CYS A 78 5.47 22.90 26.39
N ALA A 79 6.30 22.42 25.46
CA ALA A 79 6.63 23.18 24.25
C ALA A 79 5.39 23.46 23.37
N LYS A 80 4.49 22.48 23.23
CA LYS A 80 3.29 22.58 22.37
C LYS A 80 2.27 23.61 22.85
N MET A 81 2.06 23.70 24.17
CA MET A 81 1.14 24.69 24.73
C MET A 81 1.75 26.09 24.71
N LYS A 82 3.05 26.24 24.99
CA LYS A 82 3.77 27.53 24.84
C LYS A 82 3.66 28.06 23.40
N GLN A 83 3.88 27.21 22.40
CA GLN A 83 3.75 27.59 20.99
C GLN A 83 2.30 27.96 20.60
N LYS A 84 1.31 27.24 21.16
CA LYS A 84 -0.12 27.55 20.97
C LYS A 84 -0.52 28.89 21.62
N GLN A 85 -0.03 29.19 22.82
CA GLN A 85 -0.27 30.47 23.50
C GLN A 85 0.39 31.64 22.74
N GLN A 86 1.61 31.46 22.23
CA GLN A 86 2.30 32.48 21.43
C GLN A 86 1.57 32.77 20.11
N LYS A 87 1.03 31.74 19.44
CA LYS A 87 0.23 31.89 18.21
C LYS A 87 -1.12 32.57 18.47
N LEU A 88 -1.75 32.32 19.62
CA LEU A 88 -3.00 32.99 20.03
C LEU A 88 -2.77 34.46 20.43
N ALA A 89 -1.61 34.79 21.02
CA ALA A 89 -1.23 36.17 21.34
C ALA A 89 -0.99 37.00 20.06
N LEU A 90 -0.33 36.42 19.05
CA LEU A 90 -0.12 37.06 17.75
C LEU A 90 -1.43 37.33 17.00
N ALA A 91 -2.39 36.39 17.04
CA ALA A 91 -3.70 36.58 16.41
C ALA A 91 -4.55 37.67 17.08
N ARG A 92 -4.35 37.90 18.39
CA ARG A 92 -5.09 38.92 19.16
C ARG A 92 -4.58 40.35 18.90
N ASN A 93 -3.32 40.50 18.50
CA ASN A 93 -2.74 41.78 18.06
C ASN A 93 -3.15 42.16 16.63
N SER A 94 -3.50 41.20 15.78
CA SER A 94 -3.97 41.46 14.41
C SER A 94 -5.42 41.98 14.34
N SER A 95 -6.20 41.85 15.41
CA SER A 95 -7.62 42.30 15.45
C SER A 95 -7.83 43.74 15.94
N ALA A 96 -6.77 44.49 16.24
CA ALA A 96 -6.87 45.87 16.76
C ALA A 96 -6.76 46.97 15.68
N LEU A 97 -6.57 46.61 14.41
CA LEU A 97 -6.37 47.57 13.32
C LEU A 97 -7.23 47.18 12.10
N GLN A 98 -8.51 47.54 12.11
CA GLN A 98 -9.32 47.72 10.89
C GLN A 98 -10.65 48.41 11.25
N ASN A 99 -10.66 49.74 11.17
CA ASN A 99 -11.86 50.56 11.07
C ASN A 99 -11.58 51.66 10.04
N VAL A 100 -11.77 51.37 8.75
CA VAL A 100 -12.25 52.35 7.77
C VAL A 100 -13.03 51.58 6.71
N ALA A 101 -14.32 51.90 6.58
CA ALA A 101 -15.22 51.38 5.56
C ALA A 101 -14.94 52.07 4.20
N MET A 102 -15.10 51.34 3.09
CA MET A 102 -15.90 51.78 1.94
C MET A 102 -16.06 50.68 0.86
N ARG A 103 -17.33 50.35 0.59
CA ARG A 103 -18.03 50.02 -0.67
C ARG A 103 -17.39 49.16 -1.79
N SER A 104 -17.98 47.95 -1.93
CA SER A 104 -18.64 47.33 -3.10
C SER A 104 -17.98 47.33 -4.51
N LYS A 105 -17.53 46.16 -4.98
CA LYS A 105 -18.15 45.27 -6.00
C LYS A 105 -17.17 44.16 -6.44
N THR A 106 -17.70 42.96 -6.66
CA THR A 106 -17.05 41.74 -7.19
C THR A 106 -17.11 41.70 -8.74
N PRO A 107 -16.61 40.65 -9.44
CA PRO A 107 -15.18 40.30 -9.63
C PRO A 107 -14.83 39.93 -11.09
N MET A 108 -13.56 39.94 -11.53
CA MET A 108 -13.02 38.96 -12.52
C MET A 108 -11.51 39.07 -12.81
N MET A 109 -10.86 37.90 -12.78
CA MET A 109 -9.66 37.37 -13.51
C MET A 109 -8.21 37.83 -13.22
N LYS A 110 -7.36 36.78 -13.00
CA LYS A 110 -5.92 36.50 -13.32
C LYS A 110 -4.96 37.69 -13.53
N GLU A 111 -3.72 37.73 -13.05
CA GLU A 111 -2.66 36.69 -13.00
C GLU A 111 -1.46 37.13 -12.08
N ARG A 112 -0.52 36.20 -11.83
CA ARG A 112 0.79 36.24 -11.08
C ARG A 112 1.74 37.41 -11.51
N PRO A 113 2.95 37.69 -10.92
CA PRO A 113 3.91 36.75 -10.29
C PRO A 113 4.81 37.22 -9.08
N SER A 114 5.32 36.21 -8.36
CA SER A 114 6.70 35.90 -7.88
C SER A 114 7.62 36.89 -7.12
N SER A 115 8.47 36.23 -6.29
CA SER A 115 9.81 36.59 -5.75
C SER A 115 9.80 37.44 -4.46
N ALA A 116 10.68 37.30 -3.47
CA ALA A 116 11.92 36.56 -3.19
C ALA A 116 12.09 36.59 -1.62
N ILE A 117 12.80 35.75 -0.86
CA ILE A 117 14.24 35.58 -0.58
C ILE A 117 14.29 34.74 0.72
N TYR A 118 15.19 33.76 0.85
CA TYR A 118 15.51 33.08 2.12
C TYR A 118 16.69 33.76 2.83
N PRO A 119 16.78 33.64 4.17
CA PRO A 119 18.08 33.39 4.79
C PRO A 119 18.10 32.06 5.58
N SER A 120 19.17 31.32 5.34
CA SER A 120 19.59 30.11 6.03
C SER A 120 20.25 30.44 7.37
N ASP A 121 20.14 29.58 8.38
CA ASP A 121 21.20 29.47 9.39
C ASP A 121 21.26 28.09 10.07
N SER A 122 22.48 27.77 10.49
CA SER A 122 23.01 26.43 10.76
C SER A 122 23.41 26.26 12.24
N LEU A 123 23.49 25.00 12.71
CA LEU A 123 24.22 24.48 13.88
C LEU A 123 23.68 24.68 15.33
N ARG A 124 23.26 23.59 16.00
CA ARG A 124 24.04 22.85 17.05
C ARG A 124 23.18 21.91 17.93
N GLN A 125 23.66 20.65 17.98
CA GLN A 125 23.83 19.71 19.11
C GLN A 125 22.64 19.11 19.91
N SER A 126 22.63 17.77 19.85
CA SER A 126 22.07 16.73 20.72
C SER A 126 22.16 16.97 22.23
N LEU A 127 21.23 16.39 23.00
CA LEU A 127 21.46 15.54 24.19
C LEU A 127 20.14 14.79 24.57
N LEU A 128 20.22 13.44 24.59
CA LEU A 128 19.54 12.41 25.43
C LEU A 128 18.11 12.70 25.99
N GLY A 129 17.09 11.83 25.97
CA GLY A 129 16.93 10.42 25.64
C GLY A 129 15.51 9.90 26.02
N SER A 130 15.07 8.86 25.30
CA SER A 130 14.12 7.78 25.62
C SER A 130 12.60 7.99 25.88
N ARG A 131 11.83 7.63 24.83
CA ARG A 131 10.62 6.75 24.76
C ARG A 131 9.39 7.02 25.65
N ARG A 132 8.22 7.17 24.99
CA ARG A 132 7.22 6.07 24.79
C ARG A 132 6.16 6.40 23.72
N VAL A 133 5.98 5.41 22.83
CA VAL A 133 4.75 4.88 22.21
C VAL A 133 3.63 5.87 21.89
N ARG A 134 3.37 6.09 20.59
CA ARG A 134 2.15 6.74 20.11
C ARG A 134 1.37 5.77 19.23
N SER A 135 0.08 5.71 19.53
CA SER A 135 -0.95 4.86 18.97
C SER A 135 -1.03 4.91 17.45
N GLY A 136 -1.29 3.73 16.86
CA GLY A 136 -1.36 3.48 15.44
C GLY A 136 -2.31 4.42 14.71
N LEU A 137 -1.82 4.94 13.59
CA LEU A 137 -2.64 5.61 12.59
C LEU A 137 -3.47 4.53 11.88
N SER A 138 -4.78 4.54 12.15
CA SER A 138 -5.77 3.82 11.37
C SER A 138 -5.83 4.43 9.98
N LEU A 139 -5.30 3.74 8.98
CA LEU A 139 -5.42 4.11 7.57
C LEU A 139 -6.74 3.53 7.02
N ALA A 140 -7.86 4.06 7.52
CA ALA A 140 -9.20 3.82 6.97
C ALA A 140 -9.72 5.06 6.21
N LYS A 141 -8.83 5.93 5.74
CA LYS A 141 -9.17 6.98 4.76
C LYS A 141 -8.18 6.90 3.60
N SER A 142 -8.63 6.18 2.58
CA SER A 142 -8.11 6.13 1.23
C SER A 142 -7.69 7.52 0.71
N VAL A 143 -6.43 7.67 0.30
CA VAL A 143 -6.03 8.71 -0.65
C VAL A 143 -6.15 8.10 -2.03
N SER A 144 -7.27 8.38 -2.70
CA SER A 144 -7.44 8.09 -4.12
C SER A 144 -6.55 9.04 -4.92
N THR A 145 -5.70 8.50 -5.79
CA THR A 145 -4.76 9.17 -6.71
C THR A 145 -5.45 9.67 -7.99
N ASN A 146 -6.70 10.12 -7.90
CA ASN A 146 -7.51 10.46 -9.08
C ASN A 146 -7.21 11.84 -9.70
N ASN A 147 -5.95 12.30 -9.70
CA ASN A 147 -5.55 13.56 -10.34
C ASN A 147 -4.19 13.45 -11.06
N ILE A 148 -4.02 12.44 -11.92
CA ILE A 148 -2.93 12.43 -12.92
C ILE A 148 -3.54 12.57 -14.31
N ALA A 149 -4.04 13.76 -14.60
CA ALA A 149 -4.23 14.28 -15.95
C ALA A 149 -4.36 15.79 -15.82
N GLY A 150 -3.25 16.50 -16.00
CA GLY A 150 -3.22 17.96 -15.89
C GLY A 150 -1.81 18.47 -15.64
N VAL A 151 -1.14 18.84 -16.73
CA VAL A 151 0.11 19.60 -16.72
C VAL A 151 -0.12 20.93 -15.99
N THR A 152 0.36 21.08 -14.75
CA THR A 152 0.67 22.38 -14.13
C THR A 152 1.64 22.19 -12.97
N GLU A 153 2.72 22.98 -12.97
CA GLU A 153 3.71 23.06 -11.90
C GLU A 153 3.09 23.48 -10.56
N ASP A 154 3.14 22.61 -9.54
CA ASP A 154 3.29 22.97 -8.13
C ASP A 154 3.55 21.69 -7.27
N SER A 155 4.77 21.16 -7.35
CA SER A 155 5.23 19.92 -6.69
C SER A 155 5.65 20.10 -5.21
N ALA A 156 4.95 20.94 -4.43
CA ALA A 156 5.33 21.20 -3.03
C ALA A 156 4.67 20.25 -2.00
N GLY A 157 3.49 19.69 -2.31
CA GLY A 157 2.74 18.80 -1.41
C GLY A 157 3.30 17.37 -1.31
N LEU A 158 3.69 16.79 -2.45
CA LEU A 158 4.27 15.45 -2.55
C LEU A 158 5.66 15.36 -1.87
N LYS A 159 6.47 16.42 -1.98
CA LYS A 159 7.79 16.50 -1.32
C LYS A 159 7.69 16.42 0.22
N ARG A 160 6.61 16.93 0.82
CA ARG A 160 6.44 16.98 2.29
C ARG A 160 6.03 15.63 2.89
N ILE A 161 5.29 14.80 2.15
CA ILE A 161 4.89 13.44 2.56
C ILE A 161 6.03 12.45 2.34
N LEU A 162 6.81 12.61 1.26
CA LEU A 162 7.99 11.79 0.97
C LEU A 162 9.20 12.13 1.87
N SER A 163 9.33 13.38 2.34
CA SER A 163 10.42 13.81 3.24
C SER A 163 10.33 13.23 4.65
N GLN A 164 9.15 12.90 5.18
CA GLN A 164 9.02 12.18 6.47
C GLN A 164 9.29 10.67 6.31
N SER A 165 9.33 10.18 5.07
CA SER A 165 9.43 8.78 4.71
C SER A 165 10.88 8.30 4.54
N THR A 166 11.83 9.20 4.30
CA THR A 166 13.27 8.90 4.28
C THR A 166 13.86 8.86 5.69
N GLU A 167 13.34 9.66 6.63
CA GLU A 167 13.69 9.56 8.06
C GLU A 167 13.28 8.21 8.68
N SER A 168 12.28 7.53 8.10
CA SER A 168 11.80 6.22 8.57
C SER A 168 12.74 5.06 8.21
N LEU A 169 13.62 5.23 7.20
CA LEU A 169 14.68 4.27 6.87
C LEU A 169 15.99 4.58 7.62
N ASN A 170 16.17 5.82 8.07
CA ASN A 170 17.31 6.27 8.87
C ASN A 170 17.13 6.04 10.38
N PHE A 171 16.42 4.97 10.79
CA PHE A 171 16.32 4.64 12.22
C PHE A 171 17.63 4.02 12.72
N ARG A 172 18.62 4.89 12.99
CA ARG A 172 19.89 4.67 13.71
C ARG A 172 20.41 3.24 13.64
N SER A 173 21.33 3.03 12.70
CA SER A 173 22.36 2.00 12.75
C SER A 173 22.86 1.84 14.19
N ARG A 174 22.40 0.77 14.84
CA ARG A 174 23.09 0.15 15.95
C ARG A 174 23.42 -1.21 15.41
N THR A 175 24.69 -1.44 15.16
CA THR A 175 25.28 -2.71 14.76
C THR A 175 24.52 -3.89 15.39
N LEU A 176 23.82 -4.63 14.53
CA LEU A 176 22.97 -5.74 14.92
C LEU A 176 23.83 -7.02 14.82
N SER A 177 24.29 -7.55 15.95
CA SER A 177 25.00 -8.84 16.00
C SER A 177 24.09 -9.97 15.48
N MET A 178 24.65 -10.87 14.68
CA MET A 178 23.98 -11.97 13.96
C MET A 178 23.95 -13.30 14.72
N GLU A 179 24.38 -13.36 15.97
CA GLU A 179 24.74 -14.62 16.63
C GLU A 179 23.59 -15.55 17.09
N SER A 180 22.34 -15.39 16.63
CA SER A 180 21.23 -16.15 17.26
C SER A 180 20.12 -16.68 16.35
N LEU A 181 20.21 -16.66 15.03
CA LEU A 181 19.13 -17.19 14.17
C LEU A 181 19.66 -18.12 13.07
N THR A 182 19.68 -19.42 13.39
CA THR A 182 19.77 -20.61 12.49
C THR A 182 20.90 -20.65 11.44
N ASP A 183 21.30 -21.87 11.09
CA ASP A 183 22.47 -22.24 10.26
C ASP A 183 22.53 -21.56 8.86
N ASP A 184 21.38 -21.13 8.30
CA ASP A 184 21.30 -20.32 7.06
C ASP A 184 21.86 -18.87 7.18
N GLY A 185 22.26 -18.45 8.39
CA GLY A 185 22.86 -17.14 8.65
C GLY A 185 24.21 -16.90 7.95
N LEU A 186 24.87 -17.95 7.45
CA LEU A 186 26.21 -17.85 6.85
C LEU A 186 26.25 -16.96 5.58
N SER A 187 25.20 -17.01 4.75
CA SER A 187 25.15 -16.23 3.51
C SER A 187 24.97 -14.71 3.76
N LEU A 188 24.13 -14.36 4.75
CA LEU A 188 23.90 -12.98 5.19
C LEU A 188 25.06 -12.39 6.01
N GLN A 189 25.85 -13.22 6.70
CA GLN A 189 27.04 -12.76 7.42
C GLN A 189 28.09 -12.20 6.45
N LYS A 190 28.29 -12.89 5.33
CA LYS A 190 29.26 -12.49 4.30
C LYS A 190 28.81 -11.24 3.55
N GLU A 191 27.53 -11.15 3.16
CA GLU A 191 26.94 -9.96 2.52
C GLU A 191 26.77 -8.79 3.50
N GLY A 192 26.43 -9.07 4.75
CA GLY A 192 26.24 -8.05 5.79
C GLY A 192 27.52 -7.37 6.21
N SER A 193 28.68 -8.06 6.12
CA SER A 193 29.99 -7.45 6.36
C SER A 193 30.25 -6.24 5.45
N CYS A 194 29.70 -6.25 4.24
CA CYS A 194 30.03 -5.26 3.24
C CYS A 194 29.25 -3.95 3.42
N VAL A 195 28.15 -3.90 4.18
CA VAL A 195 27.25 -2.72 4.28
C VAL A 195 27.05 -2.19 5.71
N GLN A 196 28.04 -2.42 6.59
CA GLN A 196 27.94 -2.07 8.02
C GLN A 196 28.12 -0.59 8.33
N ALA A 197 28.88 0.14 7.50
CA ALA A 197 29.16 1.56 7.75
C ALA A 197 27.91 2.42 7.56
N ASP A 198 27.81 3.52 8.32
CA ASP A 198 26.65 4.44 8.29
C ASP A 198 26.60 5.29 7.01
N SER A 199 27.72 5.45 6.31
CA SER A 199 27.83 6.14 5.03
C SER A 199 28.95 5.52 4.19
N TRP A 200 28.95 5.81 2.89
CA TRP A 200 30.05 5.40 2.01
C TRP A 200 31.37 6.04 2.47
N SER A 201 31.30 7.32 2.85
CA SER A 201 32.41 8.09 3.40
C SER A 201 32.97 7.55 4.73
N LEU A 202 32.30 6.62 5.40
CA LEU A 202 32.84 5.88 6.55
C LEU A 202 33.26 4.45 6.20
N ALA A 203 32.89 3.96 5.00
CA ALA A 203 33.22 2.63 4.52
C ALA A 203 34.59 2.55 3.82
N VAL A 204 35.07 3.68 3.30
CA VAL A 204 36.36 3.80 2.60
C VAL A 204 37.42 4.49 3.45
N GLU A 205 38.69 4.39 3.06
CA GLU A 205 39.81 4.93 3.82
C GLU A 205 39.86 6.48 3.79
N PRO A 206 40.26 7.15 4.89
CA PRO A 206 40.36 8.61 4.94
C PRO A 206 41.30 9.22 3.90
N ASN A 207 42.42 8.55 3.60
CA ASN A 207 43.39 9.02 2.61
C ASN A 207 42.80 8.98 1.19
N PHE A 208 42.01 7.94 0.89
CA PHE A 208 41.31 7.83 -0.39
C PHE A 208 40.24 8.92 -0.53
N LEU A 209 39.47 9.21 0.52
CA LEU A 209 38.47 10.28 0.50
C LEU A 209 39.04 11.66 0.17
N GLN A 210 40.23 11.97 0.68
CA GLN A 210 40.89 13.25 0.42
C GLN A 210 41.26 13.44 -1.06
N THR A 211 41.35 12.36 -1.83
CA THR A 211 41.64 12.42 -3.29
C THR A 211 40.42 12.76 -4.14
N LEU A 212 39.20 12.74 -3.57
CA LEU A 212 37.96 12.80 -4.32
C LEU A 212 37.23 14.14 -4.18
N HIS A 213 36.54 14.55 -5.24
CA HIS A 213 35.74 15.78 -5.24
C HIS A 213 34.49 15.63 -4.36
N LYS A 214 34.06 16.72 -3.71
CA LYS A 214 32.90 16.73 -2.79
C LYS A 214 31.60 16.23 -3.45
N ASP A 215 31.39 16.52 -4.72
CA ASP A 215 30.19 16.09 -5.44
C ASP A 215 30.17 14.57 -5.66
N LEU A 216 31.33 13.97 -5.95
CA LEU A 216 31.46 12.52 -6.08
C LEU A 216 31.22 11.82 -4.74
N ILE A 217 31.76 12.36 -3.65
CA ILE A 217 31.53 11.82 -2.29
C ILE A 217 30.03 11.78 -1.98
N LYS A 218 29.31 12.88 -2.25
CA LYS A 218 27.84 12.93 -2.06
C LYS A 218 27.12 11.91 -2.94
N GLN A 219 27.49 11.78 -4.21
CA GLN A 219 26.90 10.81 -5.12
C GLN A 219 27.10 9.38 -4.59
N GLN A 220 28.31 9.04 -4.15
CA GLN A 220 28.61 7.72 -3.59
C GLN A 220 27.87 7.45 -2.28
N ASP A 221 27.71 8.45 -1.41
CA ASP A 221 26.91 8.31 -0.19
C ASP A 221 25.44 7.94 -0.51
N VAL A 222 24.84 8.56 -1.54
CA VAL A 222 23.46 8.22 -1.94
C VAL A 222 23.37 6.85 -2.63
N ILE A 223 24.34 6.48 -3.47
CA ILE A 223 24.39 5.14 -4.06
C ILE A 223 24.52 4.09 -2.96
N TYR A 224 25.38 4.31 -1.97
CA TYR A 224 25.54 3.41 -0.83
C TYR A 224 24.27 3.35 0.03
N GLU A 225 23.54 4.46 0.20
CA GLU A 225 22.22 4.46 0.85
C GLU A 225 21.21 3.55 0.11
N LEU A 226 21.23 3.53 -1.24
CA LEU A 226 20.40 2.60 -2.01
C LEU A 226 20.77 1.14 -1.72
N ILE A 227 22.06 0.79 -1.80
CA ILE A 227 22.56 -0.58 -1.54
C ILE A 227 22.23 -1.01 -0.11
N GLN A 228 22.51 -0.15 0.87
CA GLN A 228 22.27 -0.41 2.29
C GLN A 228 20.79 -0.60 2.59
N THR A 229 19.94 0.29 2.08
CA THR A 229 18.51 0.16 2.32
C THR A 229 17.90 -1.03 1.58
N GLU A 230 18.51 -1.48 0.48
CA GLU A 230 18.10 -2.73 -0.19
C GLU A 230 18.48 -3.96 0.63
N PHE A 231 19.71 -3.99 1.14
CA PHE A 231 20.16 -5.02 2.07
C PHE A 231 19.23 -5.13 3.28
N HIS A 232 18.86 -4.00 3.89
CA HIS A 232 17.91 -3.97 5.01
C HIS A 232 16.51 -4.47 4.63
N HIS A 233 16.06 -4.20 3.40
CA HIS A 233 14.78 -4.67 2.90
C HIS A 233 14.78 -6.18 2.67
N VAL A 234 15.81 -6.72 2.00
CA VAL A 234 16.00 -8.19 1.86
C VAL A 234 16.08 -8.86 3.23
N ARG A 235 16.79 -8.26 4.18
CA ARG A 235 16.83 -8.75 5.57
C ARG A 235 15.43 -8.78 6.20
N THR A 236 14.60 -7.78 5.95
CA THR A 236 13.21 -7.74 6.45
C THR A 236 12.40 -8.88 5.86
N LEU A 237 12.53 -9.15 4.56
CA LEU A 237 11.86 -10.28 3.88
C LEU A 237 12.34 -11.63 4.46
N ARG A 238 13.64 -11.81 4.68
CA ARG A 238 14.17 -13.03 5.32
C ARG A 238 13.71 -13.20 6.77
N ILE A 239 13.50 -12.11 7.52
CA ILE A 239 12.85 -12.18 8.84
C ILE A 239 11.39 -12.64 8.71
N MET A 240 10.65 -12.08 7.75
CA MET A 240 9.27 -12.50 7.49
C MET A 240 9.20 -13.99 7.15
N GLU A 241 10.16 -14.49 6.39
CA GLU A 241 10.26 -15.91 6.01
C GLU A 241 10.76 -16.79 7.17
N GLY A 242 12.02 -16.62 7.56
CA GLY A 242 12.74 -17.57 8.41
C GLY A 242 12.40 -17.48 9.89
N VAL A 243 11.78 -16.37 10.33
CA VAL A 243 11.30 -16.21 11.71
C VAL A 243 9.79 -16.31 11.76
N TYR A 244 9.07 -15.42 11.06
CA TYR A 244 7.62 -15.33 11.22
C TYR A 244 6.87 -16.46 10.50
N ARG A 245 7.05 -16.63 9.19
CA ARG A 245 6.37 -17.67 8.42
C ARG A 245 6.75 -19.06 8.93
N ARG A 246 8.06 -19.34 9.04
CA ARG A 246 8.57 -20.62 9.55
C ARG A 246 8.08 -20.92 10.97
N GLY A 247 8.22 -19.99 11.91
CA GLY A 247 7.76 -20.19 13.28
C GLY A 247 6.22 -20.34 13.38
N MET A 248 5.45 -19.67 12.53
CA MET A 248 3.99 -19.86 12.48
C MET A 248 3.60 -21.25 11.97
N LEU A 249 4.36 -21.84 11.05
CA LEU A 249 4.12 -23.17 10.50
C LEU A 249 4.62 -24.26 11.46
N GLU A 250 5.87 -24.18 11.90
CA GLU A 250 6.55 -25.27 12.61
C GLU A 250 6.39 -25.22 14.13
N GLU A 251 6.35 -24.04 14.75
CA GLU A 251 6.26 -23.94 16.21
C GLU A 251 4.82 -23.71 16.68
N VAL A 252 4.09 -22.82 16.00
CA VAL A 252 2.70 -22.49 16.35
C VAL A 252 1.74 -23.51 15.74
N MET A 253 2.14 -24.22 14.66
CA MET A 253 1.30 -25.17 13.92
C MET A 253 0.01 -24.51 13.43
N LEU A 254 0.13 -23.35 12.78
CA LEU A 254 -0.99 -22.72 12.06
C LEU A 254 -1.19 -23.41 10.71
N GLU A 255 -2.44 -23.44 10.25
CA GLU A 255 -2.78 -23.95 8.92
C GLU A 255 -2.02 -23.19 7.82
N ALA A 256 -1.43 -23.92 6.87
CA ALA A 256 -0.61 -23.36 5.82
C ALA A 256 -1.35 -22.28 5.00
N GLY A 257 -2.63 -22.49 4.69
CA GLY A 257 -3.46 -21.52 3.96
C GLY A 257 -3.64 -20.18 4.71
N VAL A 258 -3.71 -20.23 6.05
CA VAL A 258 -3.79 -19.02 6.89
C VAL A 258 -2.46 -18.26 6.85
N VAL A 259 -1.33 -18.97 7.00
CA VAL A 259 0.00 -18.36 6.97
C VAL A 259 0.29 -17.77 5.59
N HIS A 260 -0.04 -18.48 4.51
CA HIS A 260 0.08 -18.00 3.13
C HIS A 260 -0.75 -16.72 2.89
N THR A 261 -1.95 -16.64 3.49
CA THR A 261 -2.79 -15.43 3.39
C THR A 261 -2.20 -14.24 4.17
N ILE A 262 -1.48 -14.49 5.28
CA ILE A 262 -0.79 -13.44 6.06
C ILE A 262 0.46 -12.92 5.33
N PHE A 263 1.16 -13.79 4.59
CA PHE A 263 2.38 -13.46 3.84
C PHE A 263 2.22 -13.74 2.34
N PRO A 264 1.36 -12.99 1.63
CA PRO A 264 1.19 -13.18 0.20
C PRO A 264 2.51 -12.88 -0.53
N CYS A 265 2.81 -13.61 -1.60
CA CYS A 265 3.91 -13.35 -2.52
C CYS A 265 5.32 -13.27 -1.88
N LEU A 266 5.53 -13.80 -0.68
CA LEU A 266 6.77 -13.58 0.07
C LEU A 266 8.00 -14.15 -0.65
N ASP A 267 7.87 -15.34 -1.23
CA ASP A 267 8.97 -16.00 -1.95
C ASP A 267 9.38 -15.21 -3.19
N GLN A 268 8.41 -14.77 -3.99
CA GLN A 268 8.68 -13.97 -5.19
C GLN A 268 9.26 -12.59 -4.85
N LEU A 269 8.79 -11.97 -3.77
CA LEU A 269 9.39 -10.73 -3.26
C LEU A 269 10.85 -10.97 -2.86
N LEU A 270 11.13 -12.04 -2.12
CA LEU A 270 12.48 -12.35 -1.68
C LEU A 270 13.42 -12.59 -2.86
N GLU A 271 12.96 -13.31 -3.89
CA GLU A 271 13.70 -13.56 -5.12
C GLU A 271 14.02 -12.25 -5.86
N LEU A 272 13.02 -11.42 -6.16
CA LEU A 272 13.20 -10.14 -6.87
C LEU A 272 14.19 -9.22 -6.17
N HIS A 273 14.04 -9.05 -4.85
CA HIS A 273 14.88 -8.16 -4.07
C HIS A 273 16.27 -8.72 -3.80
N SER A 274 16.40 -10.04 -3.62
CA SER A 274 17.72 -10.67 -3.49
C SER A 274 18.50 -10.55 -4.79
N HIS A 275 17.86 -10.78 -5.95
CA HIS A 275 18.49 -10.58 -7.25
C HIS A 275 18.96 -9.12 -7.44
N PHE A 276 18.09 -8.15 -7.15
CA PHE A 276 18.45 -6.74 -7.26
C PHE A 276 19.60 -6.35 -6.33
N LEU A 277 19.60 -6.85 -5.09
CA LEU A 277 20.70 -6.66 -4.15
C LEU A 277 22.01 -7.25 -4.68
N SER A 278 21.97 -8.48 -5.23
CA SER A 278 23.16 -9.12 -5.81
C SER A 278 23.74 -8.29 -6.94
N GLU A 279 22.92 -7.75 -7.84
CA GLU A 279 23.38 -6.88 -8.93
C GLU A 279 24.01 -5.58 -8.41
N LEU A 280 23.41 -4.96 -7.39
CA LEU A 280 23.97 -3.79 -6.72
C LEU A 280 25.33 -4.07 -6.06
N LEU A 281 25.47 -5.23 -5.41
CA LEU A 281 26.72 -5.67 -4.80
C LEU A 281 27.79 -6.02 -5.85
N ASN A 282 27.39 -6.64 -6.97
CA ASN A 282 28.27 -6.88 -8.10
C ASN A 282 28.79 -5.57 -8.69
N ARG A 283 27.91 -4.57 -8.86
CA ARG A 283 28.29 -3.24 -9.34
C ARG A 283 29.27 -2.54 -8.41
N ARG A 284 29.06 -2.66 -7.10
CA ARG A 284 30.02 -2.17 -6.10
C ARG A 284 31.36 -2.87 -6.21
N LYS A 285 31.37 -4.20 -6.30
CA LYS A 285 32.60 -5.01 -6.38
C LYS A 285 33.42 -4.64 -7.61
N ALA A 286 32.76 -4.40 -8.75
CA ALA A 286 33.41 -3.92 -9.97
C ALA A 286 34.02 -2.51 -9.82
N GLY A 287 33.56 -1.72 -8.84
CA GLY A 287 34.09 -0.40 -8.52
C GLY A 287 35.25 -0.41 -7.53
N LEU A 288 35.70 -1.57 -7.02
CA LEU A 288 36.83 -1.67 -6.09
C LEU A 288 38.12 -1.14 -6.72
N VAL A 289 38.90 -0.41 -5.93
CA VAL A 289 40.23 0.07 -6.32
C VAL A 289 41.21 -1.10 -6.27
N GLU A 290 42.02 -1.24 -7.31
CA GLU A 290 43.02 -2.31 -7.39
C GLU A 290 43.96 -2.29 -6.17
N GLY A 291 44.16 -3.46 -5.56
CA GLY A 291 44.95 -3.59 -4.33
C GLY A 291 44.24 -3.15 -3.03
N SER A 292 43.00 -2.65 -3.09
CA SER A 292 42.20 -2.31 -1.90
C SER A 292 41.05 -3.28 -1.67
N SER A 293 40.81 -3.63 -0.40
CA SER A 293 39.66 -4.43 0.02
C SER A 293 38.45 -3.58 0.46
N THR A 294 38.62 -2.27 0.59
CA THR A 294 37.64 -1.35 1.19
C THR A 294 37.28 -0.16 0.29
N ASN A 295 38.22 0.36 -0.49
CA ASN A 295 38.02 1.53 -1.32
C ASN A 295 37.32 1.15 -2.63
N PHE A 296 36.18 1.78 -2.94
CA PHE A 296 35.46 1.57 -4.19
C PHE A 296 34.76 2.84 -4.67
N THR A 297 34.48 2.94 -5.97
CA THR A 297 33.66 4.01 -6.55
C THR A 297 32.75 3.44 -7.64
N VAL A 298 31.44 3.57 -7.46
CA VAL A 298 30.43 3.18 -8.46
C VAL A 298 30.22 4.33 -9.45
N ARG A 299 30.74 4.18 -10.67
CA ARG A 299 30.70 5.25 -11.69
C ARG A 299 29.41 5.30 -12.51
N LYS A 300 28.88 4.14 -12.87
CA LYS A 300 27.63 3.98 -13.64
C LYS A 300 26.68 3.05 -12.89
N LEU A 301 25.42 3.44 -12.82
CA LEU A 301 24.33 2.69 -12.17
C LEU A 301 23.03 2.73 -13.01
N GLY A 302 22.88 3.73 -13.89
CA GLY A 302 21.69 3.92 -14.69
C GLY A 302 21.32 2.71 -15.54
N ASP A 303 22.29 2.05 -16.16
CA ASP A 303 22.11 0.84 -16.98
C ASP A 303 21.45 -0.30 -16.19
N LEU A 304 21.96 -0.57 -14.97
CA LEU A 304 21.42 -1.58 -14.07
C LEU A 304 19.98 -1.24 -13.67
N LEU A 305 19.71 0.02 -13.35
CA LEU A 305 18.36 0.46 -12.98
C LEU A 305 17.37 0.41 -14.15
N VAL A 306 17.82 0.70 -15.38
CA VAL A 306 16.99 0.51 -16.58
C VAL A 306 16.67 -0.97 -16.76
N GLN A 307 17.65 -1.87 -16.65
CA GLN A 307 17.43 -3.31 -16.74
C GLN A 307 16.47 -3.81 -15.67
N GLN A 308 16.59 -3.30 -14.44
CA GLN A 308 15.74 -3.70 -13.31
C GLN A 308 14.28 -3.28 -13.49
N PHE A 309 14.02 -2.11 -14.08
CA PHE A 309 12.69 -1.52 -14.15
C PHE A 309 12.14 -1.40 -15.57
N SER A 310 12.58 -2.25 -16.50
CA SER A 310 12.02 -2.35 -17.85
C SER A 310 11.81 -3.80 -18.30
N GLY A 311 11.09 -3.98 -19.41
CA GLY A 311 10.84 -5.28 -20.02
C GLY A 311 10.19 -6.28 -19.06
N GLN A 312 10.60 -7.55 -19.17
CA GLN A 312 10.07 -8.65 -18.36
C GLN A 312 10.24 -8.41 -16.86
N THR A 313 11.38 -7.85 -16.43
CA THR A 313 11.62 -7.55 -15.02
C THR A 313 10.57 -6.57 -14.50
N ALA A 314 10.24 -5.50 -15.25
CA ALA A 314 9.18 -4.58 -14.84
C ALA A 314 7.82 -5.27 -14.70
N ASP A 315 7.48 -6.19 -15.60
CA ASP A 315 6.24 -6.96 -15.54
C ASP A 315 6.18 -7.88 -14.31
N ASP A 316 7.31 -8.51 -13.95
CA ASP A 316 7.43 -9.33 -12.74
C ASP A 316 7.26 -8.49 -11.47
N TRP A 317 7.93 -7.33 -11.41
CA TRP A 317 7.75 -6.36 -10.32
C TRP A 317 6.30 -5.90 -10.22
N LYS A 318 5.67 -5.59 -11.36
CA LYS A 318 4.26 -5.18 -11.41
C LYS A 318 3.38 -6.28 -10.81
N LYS A 319 3.50 -7.51 -11.31
CA LYS A 319 2.72 -8.66 -10.88
C LYS A 319 2.83 -8.90 -9.37
N VAL A 320 4.06 -9.03 -8.88
CA VAL A 320 4.33 -9.35 -7.47
C VAL A 320 3.82 -8.25 -6.55
N TYR A 321 4.10 -6.97 -6.85
CA TYR A 321 3.66 -5.86 -6.00
C TYR A 321 2.16 -5.62 -6.06
N SER A 322 1.50 -5.81 -7.21
CA SER A 322 0.05 -5.65 -7.32
C SER A 322 -0.70 -6.73 -6.54
N GLU A 323 -0.24 -7.97 -6.59
CA GLU A 323 -0.80 -9.07 -5.82
C GLU A 323 -0.57 -8.88 -4.31
N PHE A 324 0.66 -8.52 -3.91
CA PHE A 324 0.98 -8.24 -2.50
C PHE A 324 0.13 -7.09 -1.93
N CYS A 325 0.10 -5.95 -2.64
CA CYS A 325 -0.58 -4.74 -2.15
C CYS A 325 -2.11 -4.90 -2.11
N SER A 326 -2.73 -5.58 -3.08
CA SER A 326 -4.18 -5.84 -3.07
C SER A 326 -4.64 -6.78 -1.94
N ARG A 327 -3.73 -7.64 -1.46
CA ARG A 327 -3.97 -8.57 -0.35
C ARG A 327 -3.59 -8.01 1.02
N HIS A 328 -2.78 -6.95 1.07
CA HIS A 328 -2.29 -6.32 2.30
C HIS A 328 -3.39 -6.07 3.37
N PRO A 329 -4.55 -5.44 3.05
CA PRO A 329 -5.57 -5.19 4.07
C PRO A 329 -6.14 -6.47 4.68
N LYS A 330 -6.33 -7.51 3.85
CA LYS A 330 -6.83 -8.83 4.28
C LYS A 330 -5.78 -9.55 5.14
N ALA A 331 -4.52 -9.53 4.73
CA ALA A 331 -3.41 -10.13 5.47
C ALA A 331 -3.29 -9.55 6.89
N VAL A 332 -3.28 -8.22 7.00
CA VAL A 332 -3.20 -7.52 8.31
C VAL A 332 -4.42 -7.79 9.18
N LYS A 333 -5.63 -7.81 8.59
CA LYS A 333 -6.87 -8.11 9.30
C LYS A 333 -6.85 -9.55 9.83
N LEU A 334 -6.53 -10.52 8.98
CA LEU A 334 -6.44 -11.94 9.35
C LEU A 334 -5.41 -12.15 10.45
N TYR A 335 -4.21 -11.59 10.32
CA TYR A 335 -3.18 -11.68 11.36
C TYR A 335 -3.69 -11.16 12.72
N LYS A 336 -4.40 -10.01 12.74
CA LYS A 336 -4.99 -9.47 13.99
C LYS A 336 -6.04 -10.41 14.59
N GLU A 337 -6.89 -11.00 13.75
CA GLU A 337 -7.93 -11.93 14.19
C GLU A 337 -7.34 -13.22 14.77
N VAL A 338 -6.35 -13.82 14.08
CA VAL A 338 -5.66 -15.02 14.55
C VAL A 338 -4.87 -14.71 15.83
N LEU A 339 -4.13 -13.60 15.88
CA LEU A 339 -3.37 -13.18 17.06
C LEU A 339 -4.29 -12.92 18.27
N ALA A 340 -5.51 -12.41 18.06
CA ALA A 340 -6.45 -12.21 19.15
C ALA A 340 -7.01 -13.52 19.72
N ARG A 341 -7.13 -14.57 18.89
CA ARG A 341 -7.78 -15.84 19.24
C ARG A 341 -6.79 -16.94 19.68
N ASP A 342 -5.64 -17.07 19.03
CA ASP A 342 -4.67 -18.14 19.29
C ASP A 342 -3.61 -17.72 20.33
N ARG A 343 -3.62 -18.39 21.49
CA ARG A 343 -2.68 -18.12 22.59
C ARG A 343 -1.23 -18.54 22.28
N ARG A 344 -1.02 -19.58 21.47
CA ARG A 344 0.32 -20.04 21.06
C ARG A 344 0.96 -18.97 20.19
N LEU A 345 0.21 -18.42 19.25
CA LEU A 345 0.69 -17.30 18.42
C LEU A 345 1.02 -16.07 19.27
N GLN A 346 0.20 -15.73 20.26
CA GLN A 346 0.51 -14.62 21.18
C GLN A 346 1.84 -14.83 21.93
N GLN A 347 2.06 -16.03 22.44
CA GLN A 347 3.29 -16.37 23.17
C GLN A 347 4.50 -16.35 22.24
N PHE A 348 4.38 -16.95 21.06
CA PHE A 348 5.40 -16.93 20.00
C PHE A 348 5.79 -15.50 19.64
N ILE A 349 4.82 -14.65 19.27
CA ILE A 349 5.09 -13.25 18.88
C ILE A 349 5.74 -12.49 20.03
N ARG A 350 5.27 -12.66 21.28
CA ARG A 350 5.90 -12.03 22.46
C ARG A 350 7.33 -12.51 22.67
N ARG A 351 7.65 -13.78 22.39
CA ARG A 351 8.99 -14.34 22.54
C ARG A 351 9.93 -13.78 21.47
N VAL A 352 9.56 -13.85 20.19
CA VAL A 352 10.43 -13.41 19.09
C VAL A 352 10.64 -11.88 19.09
N THR A 353 9.63 -11.09 19.47
CA THR A 353 9.74 -9.62 19.52
C THR A 353 10.49 -9.08 20.76
N ARG A 354 10.81 -9.92 21.75
CA ARG A 354 11.69 -9.53 22.88
C ARG A 354 13.14 -9.37 22.46
N GLY A 355 13.56 -10.01 21.38
CA GLY A 355 14.91 -9.91 20.85
C GLY A 355 15.26 -8.48 20.41
N PRO A 356 16.53 -8.05 20.58
CA PRO A 356 16.96 -6.70 20.20
C PRO A 356 16.74 -6.39 18.71
N LEU A 357 16.77 -7.41 17.85
CA LEU A 357 16.55 -7.31 16.41
C LEU A 357 15.11 -6.94 16.03
N LEU A 358 14.11 -7.46 16.75
CA LEU A 358 12.69 -7.42 16.36
C LEU A 358 11.82 -6.50 17.21
N ARG A 359 12.41 -5.76 18.17
CA ARG A 359 11.69 -4.90 19.12
C ARG A 359 10.81 -3.81 18.48
N ARG A 360 10.96 -3.55 17.18
CA ARG A 360 10.17 -2.59 16.38
C ARG A 360 9.71 -3.13 15.02
N HIS A 361 9.95 -4.41 14.73
CA HIS A 361 9.68 -5.05 13.44
C HIS A 361 8.69 -6.19 13.66
N GLY A 362 7.47 -5.88 14.11
CA GLY A 362 6.41 -6.88 14.18
C GLY A 362 5.88 -7.22 12.79
N VAL A 363 5.05 -8.26 12.71
CA VAL A 363 4.49 -8.75 11.44
C VAL A 363 3.81 -7.63 10.64
N GLN A 364 3.00 -6.79 11.29
CA GLN A 364 2.30 -5.69 10.61
C GLN A 364 3.26 -4.62 10.10
N GLU A 365 4.29 -4.31 10.89
CA GLU A 365 5.33 -3.35 10.51
C GLU A 365 6.15 -3.87 9.32
N CYS A 366 6.53 -5.15 9.32
CA CYS A 366 7.23 -5.78 8.21
C CYS A 366 6.41 -5.73 6.91
N ILE A 367 5.13 -6.13 6.96
CA ILE A 367 4.25 -6.06 5.78
C ILE A 367 4.17 -4.61 5.26
N LEU A 368 4.03 -3.62 6.15
CA LEU A 368 3.97 -2.21 5.76
C LEU A 368 5.28 -1.72 5.12
N LEU A 369 6.44 -2.14 5.66
CA LEU A 369 7.74 -1.79 5.08
C LEU A 369 7.87 -2.29 3.64
N VAL A 370 7.38 -3.49 3.35
CA VAL A 370 7.37 -4.05 1.99
C VAL A 370 6.53 -3.22 1.04
N THR A 371 5.30 -2.86 1.42
CA THR A 371 4.42 -1.99 0.60
C THR A 371 5.07 -0.64 0.32
N GLN A 372 5.86 -0.11 1.26
CA GLN A 372 6.51 1.18 1.10
C GLN A 372 7.76 1.13 0.22
N ARG A 373 8.48 0.00 0.16
CA ARG A 373 9.82 -0.07 -0.48
C ARG A 373 9.83 0.44 -1.91
N ILE A 374 8.89 -0.02 -2.74
CA ILE A 374 8.83 0.35 -4.17
C ILE A 374 8.71 1.88 -4.38
N THR A 375 8.05 2.58 -3.45
CA THR A 375 7.88 4.05 -3.50
C THR A 375 9.10 4.84 -3.01
N LYS A 376 10.13 4.17 -2.47
CA LYS A 376 11.37 4.82 -2.00
C LYS A 376 12.39 4.97 -3.13
N TYR A 377 12.41 4.03 -4.07
CA TYR A 377 13.35 4.06 -5.19
C TYR A 377 13.32 5.36 -6.00
N PRO A 378 12.15 5.97 -6.33
CA PRO A 378 12.15 7.22 -7.09
C PRO A 378 12.88 8.35 -6.36
N VAL A 379 12.80 8.40 -5.02
CA VAL A 379 13.46 9.43 -4.20
C VAL A 379 14.97 9.21 -4.18
N LEU A 380 15.41 7.97 -4.04
CA LEU A 380 16.83 7.61 -4.04
C LEU A 380 17.45 7.86 -5.41
N ILE A 381 16.83 7.38 -6.50
CA ILE A 381 17.31 7.55 -7.87
C ILE A 381 17.33 9.04 -8.26
N GLN A 382 16.32 9.82 -7.88
CA GLN A 382 16.34 11.27 -8.09
C GLN A 382 17.54 11.93 -7.39
N ARG A 383 17.83 11.54 -6.14
CA ARG A 383 18.99 12.07 -5.42
C ARG A 383 20.32 11.66 -6.06
N ILE A 384 20.43 10.44 -6.61
CA ILE A 384 21.62 10.00 -7.37
C ILE A 384 21.77 10.86 -8.63
N LEU A 385 20.69 11.07 -9.37
CA LEU A 385 20.66 11.92 -10.57
C LEU A 385 21.08 13.36 -10.24
N ASP A 386 20.52 13.96 -9.19
CA ASP A 386 20.82 15.34 -8.78
C ASP A 386 22.32 15.54 -8.44
N ASN A 387 22.98 14.49 -7.93
CA ASN A 387 24.40 14.47 -7.57
C ASN A 387 25.31 13.91 -8.68
N THR A 388 24.78 13.52 -9.83
CA THR A 388 25.58 13.07 -10.98
C THR A 388 26.04 14.31 -11.77
N LYS A 389 27.34 14.61 -11.74
CA LYS A 389 27.95 15.77 -12.42
C LYS A 389 29.06 15.30 -13.37
N GLY A 390 29.20 15.97 -14.51
CA GLY A 390 30.28 15.69 -15.47
C GLY A 390 30.10 14.43 -16.32
N CYS A 391 28.96 13.75 -16.25
CA CYS A 391 28.63 12.61 -17.12
C CYS A 391 27.16 12.69 -17.58
N GLU A 392 26.93 13.26 -18.76
CA GLU A 392 25.58 13.43 -19.31
C GLU A 392 24.93 12.09 -19.69
N GLU A 393 25.71 11.13 -20.17
CA GLU A 393 25.24 9.78 -20.53
C GLU A 393 24.61 9.07 -19.32
N GLU A 394 25.30 9.10 -18.16
CA GLU A 394 24.79 8.51 -16.92
C GLU A 394 23.55 9.26 -16.43
N ALA A 395 23.56 10.60 -16.48
CA ALA A 395 22.42 11.41 -16.08
C ALA A 395 21.17 11.12 -16.94
N GLN A 396 21.34 10.96 -18.26
CA GLN A 396 20.25 10.58 -19.17
C GLN A 396 19.72 9.18 -18.84
N THR A 397 20.61 8.23 -18.57
CA THR A 397 20.23 6.84 -18.27
C THR A 397 19.50 6.74 -16.92
N LEU A 398 19.97 7.45 -15.89
CA LEU A 398 19.30 7.58 -14.59
C LEU A 398 17.92 8.26 -14.71
N SER A 399 17.81 9.30 -15.53
CA SER A 399 16.53 9.97 -15.81
C SER A 399 15.53 9.01 -16.48
N ARG A 400 15.99 8.22 -17.45
CA ARG A 400 15.18 7.17 -18.09
C ARG A 400 14.73 6.11 -17.08
N ALA A 401 15.64 5.57 -16.26
CA ALA A 401 15.30 4.60 -15.22
C ALA A 401 14.26 5.15 -14.24
N LEU A 402 14.39 6.41 -13.84
CA LEU A 402 13.43 7.09 -12.97
C LEU A 402 12.04 7.23 -13.61
N GLY A 403 11.98 7.51 -14.91
CA GLY A 403 10.73 7.55 -15.69
C GLY A 403 10.03 6.19 -15.70
N LEU A 404 10.75 5.14 -16.10
CA LEU A 404 10.27 3.76 -16.13
C LEU A 404 9.73 3.30 -14.78
N LEU A 405 10.46 3.58 -13.70
CA LEU A 405 10.04 3.21 -12.35
C LEU A 405 8.77 3.96 -11.91
N LYS A 406 8.60 5.23 -12.28
CA LYS A 406 7.36 5.99 -11.98
C LYS A 406 6.16 5.41 -12.72
N GLU A 407 6.35 5.02 -13.98
CA GLU A 407 5.33 4.34 -14.79
C GLU A 407 4.98 2.97 -14.22
N LEU A 408 5.97 2.20 -13.77
CA LEU A 408 5.79 0.93 -13.09
C LEU A 408 4.94 1.10 -11.82
N ILE A 409 5.28 2.06 -10.95
CA ILE A 409 4.49 2.33 -9.73
C ILE A 409 3.06 2.74 -10.06
N SER A 410 2.85 3.58 -11.09
CA SER A 410 1.51 3.93 -11.54
C SER A 410 0.74 2.72 -12.07
N SER A 411 1.41 1.80 -12.76
CA SER A 411 0.82 0.57 -13.27
C SER A 411 0.47 -0.40 -12.14
N VAL A 412 1.29 -0.49 -11.09
CA VAL A 412 1.00 -1.25 -9.87
C VAL A 412 -0.27 -0.71 -9.20
N ASP A 413 -0.38 0.61 -9.00
CA ASP A 413 -1.54 1.26 -8.37
C ASP A 413 -2.84 0.98 -9.13
N LYS A 414 -2.79 1.10 -10.46
CA LYS A 414 -3.93 0.76 -11.33
C LYS A 414 -4.32 -0.71 -11.19
N GLU A 415 -3.37 -1.63 -11.25
CA GLU A 415 -3.64 -3.07 -11.14
C GLU A 415 -4.19 -3.46 -9.77
N VAL A 416 -3.70 -2.85 -8.67
CA VAL A 416 -4.27 -3.04 -7.33
C VAL A 416 -5.74 -2.64 -7.30
N LEU A 417 -6.08 -1.49 -7.87
CA LEU A 417 -7.46 -1.02 -7.96
C LEU A 417 -8.34 -1.98 -8.78
N GLU A 418 -7.81 -2.51 -9.88
CA GLU A 418 -8.50 -3.49 -10.73
C GLU A 418 -8.74 -4.83 -10.02
N LEU A 419 -7.76 -5.32 -9.27
CA LEU A 419 -7.89 -6.51 -8.42
C LEU A 419 -8.93 -6.30 -7.32
N ASP A 420 -8.93 -5.12 -6.67
CA ASP A 420 -9.93 -4.78 -5.65
C ASP A 420 -11.35 -4.72 -6.22
N ARG A 421 -11.53 -4.12 -7.40
CA ARG A 421 -12.80 -4.09 -8.14
C ARG A 421 -13.26 -5.49 -8.54
N SER A 422 -12.35 -6.31 -9.03
CA SER A 422 -12.63 -7.69 -9.44
C SER A 422 -13.07 -8.55 -8.25
N ARG A 423 -12.36 -8.45 -7.12
CA ARG A 423 -12.77 -9.11 -5.86
C ARG A 423 -14.14 -8.60 -5.41
N ARG A 424 -14.37 -7.30 -5.47
CA ARG A 424 -15.66 -6.72 -5.08
C ARG A 424 -16.82 -7.23 -5.94
N LEU A 425 -16.60 -7.33 -7.25
CA LEU A 425 -17.58 -7.89 -8.17
C LEU A 425 -17.89 -9.37 -7.85
N GLN A 426 -16.86 -10.16 -7.51
CA GLN A 426 -17.04 -11.55 -7.06
C GLN A 426 -17.88 -11.63 -5.77
N GLU A 427 -17.66 -10.74 -4.80
CA GLU A 427 -18.46 -10.67 -3.57
C GLU A 427 -19.94 -10.35 -3.85
N ILE A 428 -20.20 -9.41 -4.77
CA ILE A 428 -21.58 -9.08 -5.18
C ILE A 428 -22.22 -10.25 -5.91
N HIS A 429 -21.49 -10.88 -6.84
CA HIS A 429 -21.97 -12.04 -7.59
C HIS A 429 -22.29 -13.21 -6.66
N ALA A 430 -21.45 -13.49 -5.66
CA ALA A 430 -21.70 -14.54 -4.68
C ALA A 430 -22.96 -14.29 -3.82
N ARG A 431 -23.36 -13.03 -3.67
CA ARG A 431 -24.59 -12.62 -2.95
C ARG A 431 -25.81 -12.49 -3.87
N LEU A 432 -25.63 -12.52 -5.19
CA LEU A 432 -26.75 -12.45 -6.14
C LEU A 432 -27.56 -13.75 -6.06
N ASP A 433 -28.89 -13.63 -6.01
CA ASP A 433 -29.76 -14.80 -6.05
C ASP A 433 -29.52 -15.57 -7.37
N PRO A 434 -29.21 -16.88 -7.33
CA PRO A 434 -28.97 -17.67 -8.54
C PRO A 434 -30.14 -17.68 -9.54
N ARG A 435 -31.36 -17.42 -9.07
CA ARG A 435 -32.57 -17.32 -9.89
C ARG A 435 -32.86 -15.90 -10.36
N ALA A 436 -32.09 -14.91 -9.90
CA ALA A 436 -32.26 -13.53 -10.33
C ALA A 436 -31.96 -13.42 -11.83
N GLN A 437 -32.92 -12.87 -12.54
CA GLN A 437 -32.81 -12.57 -13.96
C GLN A 437 -33.45 -11.23 -14.27
N ALA A 438 -32.93 -10.56 -15.29
CA ALA A 438 -33.46 -9.31 -15.80
C ALA A 438 -33.70 -9.42 -17.30
N GLU A 439 -34.88 -9.03 -17.74
CA GLU A 439 -35.15 -8.86 -19.17
C GLU A 439 -34.47 -7.57 -19.64
N VAL A 440 -33.72 -7.66 -20.74
CA VAL A 440 -33.05 -6.52 -21.34
C VAL A 440 -33.80 -6.03 -22.58
N ARG A 441 -33.74 -4.72 -22.81
CA ARG A 441 -34.25 -4.12 -24.05
C ARG A 441 -33.48 -4.69 -25.25
N GLY A 442 -34.19 -5.17 -26.27
CA GLY A 442 -33.61 -5.91 -27.40
C GLY A 442 -33.80 -7.43 -27.32
N GLY A 443 -34.36 -7.94 -26.22
CA GLY A 443 -34.63 -9.36 -26.02
C GLY A 443 -33.50 -10.10 -25.30
N GLY A 444 -33.84 -11.22 -24.67
CA GLY A 444 -32.91 -12.05 -23.93
C GLY A 444 -32.93 -11.81 -22.42
N VAL A 445 -32.29 -12.73 -21.70
CA VAL A 445 -32.31 -12.80 -20.24
C VAL A 445 -30.90 -12.58 -19.68
N PHE A 446 -30.71 -11.48 -18.96
CA PHE A 446 -29.47 -11.16 -18.27
C PHE A 446 -29.44 -11.86 -16.90
N ARG A 447 -28.34 -12.56 -16.60
CA ARG A 447 -28.15 -13.34 -15.36
C ARG A 447 -26.83 -13.00 -14.69
N GLY A 448 -26.60 -13.52 -13.49
CA GLY A 448 -25.37 -13.27 -12.72
C GLY A 448 -24.07 -13.53 -13.48
N GLY A 449 -24.01 -14.59 -14.29
CA GLY A 449 -22.81 -14.93 -15.08
C GLY A 449 -22.38 -13.84 -16.06
N GLU A 450 -23.31 -12.98 -16.49
CA GLU A 450 -23.02 -11.84 -17.36
C GLU A 450 -22.23 -10.73 -16.65
N LEU A 451 -22.37 -10.61 -15.32
CA LEU A 451 -21.62 -9.63 -14.54
C LEU A 451 -20.12 -9.93 -14.59
N LEU A 452 -19.74 -11.21 -14.51
CA LEU A 452 -18.34 -11.65 -14.46
C LEU A 452 -17.59 -11.50 -15.79
N ARG A 453 -18.30 -11.23 -16.89
CA ARG A 453 -17.70 -10.91 -18.20
C ARG A 453 -17.25 -9.45 -18.28
N ARG A 454 -17.55 -8.64 -17.26
CA ARG A 454 -17.43 -7.19 -17.28
C ARG A 454 -16.53 -6.69 -16.15
N ARG A 455 -16.04 -5.47 -16.33
CA ARG A 455 -15.24 -4.78 -15.31
C ARG A 455 -16.12 -3.83 -14.50
N LEU A 456 -16.12 -3.99 -13.18
CA LEU A 456 -16.73 -3.04 -12.25
C LEU A 456 -15.89 -1.74 -12.19
N LEU A 457 -16.48 -0.60 -12.53
CA LEU A 457 -15.80 0.70 -12.48
C LEU A 457 -16.12 1.47 -11.19
N HIS A 458 -17.39 1.40 -10.78
CA HIS A 458 -17.89 2.06 -9.58
C HIS A 458 -19.14 1.35 -9.05
N GLU A 459 -19.36 1.43 -7.74
CA GLU A 459 -20.58 0.96 -7.09
C GLU A 459 -21.02 1.94 -6.01
N GLY A 460 -22.29 1.90 -5.66
CA GLY A 460 -22.83 2.60 -4.50
C GLY A 460 -24.35 2.57 -4.46
N THR A 461 -24.90 3.00 -3.33
CA THR A 461 -26.34 3.05 -3.12
C THR A 461 -26.88 4.41 -3.59
N LEU A 462 -27.87 4.39 -4.47
CA LEU A 462 -28.60 5.55 -4.96
C LEU A 462 -30.08 5.39 -4.64
N LEU A 463 -30.80 6.51 -4.53
CA LEU A 463 -32.26 6.50 -4.48
C LEU A 463 -32.81 6.54 -5.90
N CYS A 464 -33.58 5.53 -6.31
CA CYS A 464 -34.24 5.50 -7.60
C CYS A 464 -35.73 5.79 -7.45
N LYS A 465 -36.25 6.67 -8.31
CA LYS A 465 -37.68 6.90 -8.39
C LYS A 465 -38.33 5.80 -9.22
N VAL A 466 -39.36 5.18 -8.66
CA VAL A 466 -40.19 4.19 -9.33
C VAL A 466 -41.54 4.84 -9.65
N GLN A 467 -42.12 4.53 -10.82
CA GLN A 467 -43.41 5.10 -11.22
C GLN A 467 -44.49 4.72 -10.21
N GLY A 468 -45.28 5.72 -9.77
CA GLY A 468 -46.38 5.51 -8.83
C GLY A 468 -45.99 5.19 -7.38
N SER A 469 -44.70 5.17 -7.01
CA SER A 469 -44.28 4.88 -5.63
C SER A 469 -43.25 5.88 -5.09
N ARG A 470 -42.94 5.75 -3.79
CA ARG A 470 -41.82 6.47 -3.16
C ARG A 470 -40.48 6.03 -3.75
N MET A 471 -39.46 6.87 -3.56
CA MET A 471 -38.06 6.56 -3.86
C MET A 471 -37.62 5.27 -3.15
N LYS A 472 -36.84 4.43 -3.82
CA LYS A 472 -36.27 3.20 -3.25
C LYS A 472 -34.74 3.25 -3.27
N ASP A 473 -34.12 2.73 -2.23
CA ASP A 473 -32.69 2.48 -2.23
C ASP A 473 -32.36 1.35 -3.20
N VAL A 474 -31.44 1.62 -4.12
CA VAL A 474 -30.93 0.67 -5.10
C VAL A 474 -29.41 0.66 -5.06
N GLN A 475 -28.83 -0.54 -5.06
CA GLN A 475 -27.40 -0.72 -5.25
C GLN A 475 -27.11 -0.63 -6.74
N VAL A 476 -26.35 0.37 -7.16
CA VAL A 476 -26.02 0.60 -8.57
C VAL A 476 -24.59 0.16 -8.83
N LEU A 477 -24.41 -0.65 -9.89
CA LEU A 477 -23.11 -1.05 -10.40
C LEU A 477 -22.89 -0.36 -11.74
N LEU A 478 -21.87 0.51 -11.81
CA LEU A 478 -21.35 1.02 -13.08
C LEU A 478 -20.26 0.08 -13.57
N MET A 479 -20.54 -0.58 -14.69
CA MET A 479 -19.61 -1.47 -15.38
C MET A 479 -19.00 -0.78 -16.61
N SER A 480 -18.08 -1.46 -17.27
CA SER A 480 -17.41 -1.00 -18.50
C SER A 480 -18.37 -0.64 -19.64
N ASP A 481 -19.52 -1.30 -19.72
CA ASP A 481 -20.47 -1.17 -20.83
C ASP A 481 -21.92 -1.00 -20.38
N ILE A 482 -22.24 -1.23 -19.10
CA ILE A 482 -23.62 -1.20 -18.58
C ILE A 482 -23.70 -0.54 -17.19
N LEU A 483 -24.91 -0.11 -16.84
CA LEU A 483 -25.34 0.13 -15.47
C LEU A 483 -26.29 -0.99 -15.03
N VAL A 484 -26.11 -1.49 -13.81
CA VAL A 484 -26.96 -2.53 -13.22
C VAL A 484 -27.58 -2.02 -11.93
N PHE A 485 -28.90 -2.14 -11.82
CA PHE A 485 -29.67 -1.80 -10.64
C PHE A 485 -30.03 -3.07 -9.87
N LEU A 486 -29.51 -3.18 -8.65
CA LEU A 486 -29.76 -4.28 -7.73
C LEU A 486 -30.54 -3.78 -6.51
N GLN A 487 -31.39 -4.65 -5.97
CA GLN A 487 -32.04 -4.48 -4.67
C GLN A 487 -31.49 -5.53 -3.72
N GLU A 488 -31.23 -5.13 -2.48
CA GLU A 488 -30.92 -6.07 -1.41
C GLU A 488 -32.23 -6.54 -0.74
N LYS A 489 -32.43 -7.86 -0.72
CA LYS A 489 -33.56 -8.51 -0.05
C LYS A 489 -33.05 -9.79 0.62
N ASP A 490 -33.35 -9.96 1.91
CA ASP A 490 -32.94 -11.14 2.69
C ASP A 490 -31.43 -11.42 2.59
N GLN A 491 -30.61 -10.36 2.69
CA GLN A 491 -29.13 -10.34 2.55
C GLN A 491 -28.58 -10.76 1.17
N LYS A 492 -29.45 -11.07 0.21
CA LYS A 492 -29.10 -11.36 -1.19
C LYS A 492 -29.41 -10.19 -2.09
N PHE A 493 -28.72 -10.13 -3.23
CA PHE A 493 -29.05 -9.20 -4.31
C PHE A 493 -30.01 -9.84 -5.30
N THR A 494 -30.99 -9.08 -5.76
CA THR A 494 -31.82 -9.39 -6.93
C THR A 494 -31.84 -8.18 -7.86
N PHE A 495 -32.10 -8.36 -9.14
CA PHE A 495 -32.38 -7.23 -10.03
C PHE A 495 -33.64 -6.48 -9.57
N VAL A 496 -33.67 -5.15 -9.73
CA VAL A 496 -34.81 -4.35 -9.26
C VAL A 496 -36.03 -4.58 -10.17
N ALA A 497 -36.85 -5.57 -9.82
CA ALA A 497 -38.05 -5.94 -10.58
C ALA A 497 -39.17 -4.89 -10.53
N SER A 498 -39.15 -3.98 -9.55
CA SER A 498 -40.16 -2.93 -9.43
C SER A 498 -39.91 -1.71 -10.33
N LEU A 499 -38.81 -1.67 -11.09
CA LEU A 499 -38.71 -0.68 -12.16
C LEU A 499 -39.63 -1.15 -13.29
N ASP A 500 -40.53 -0.30 -13.78
CA ASP A 500 -41.25 -0.48 -15.06
C ASP A 500 -40.30 -0.42 -16.29
N LYS A 501 -38.99 -0.59 -16.07
CA LYS A 501 -37.89 -0.35 -17.00
C LYS A 501 -36.80 -1.40 -16.75
N SER A 502 -35.93 -1.59 -17.73
CA SER A 502 -34.84 -2.56 -17.60
C SER A 502 -33.91 -2.21 -16.42
N PRO A 503 -33.64 -3.14 -15.47
CA PRO A 503 -32.66 -2.91 -14.42
C PRO A 503 -31.22 -3.03 -14.93
N VAL A 504 -31.02 -3.34 -16.21
CA VAL A 504 -29.72 -3.36 -16.89
C VAL A 504 -29.76 -2.39 -18.06
N VAL A 505 -28.94 -1.34 -17.99
CA VAL A 505 -28.97 -0.22 -18.93
C VAL A 505 -27.65 -0.15 -19.69
N SER A 506 -27.73 -0.15 -21.02
CA SER A 506 -26.56 0.06 -21.87
C SER A 506 -25.99 1.47 -21.69
N LEU A 507 -24.66 1.57 -21.65
CA LEU A 507 -23.98 2.88 -21.69
C LEU A 507 -23.88 3.47 -23.10
N THR A 508 -24.14 2.67 -24.14
CA THR A 508 -24.16 3.13 -25.54
C THR A 508 -25.15 4.27 -25.69
N ASN A 509 -24.67 5.43 -26.15
CA ASN A 509 -25.46 6.66 -26.34
C ASN A 509 -26.24 7.12 -25.08
N LEU A 510 -25.83 6.69 -23.88
CA LEU A 510 -26.49 7.07 -22.63
C LEU A 510 -26.28 8.57 -22.34
N ILE A 511 -27.38 9.29 -22.13
CA ILE A 511 -27.34 10.72 -21.83
C ILE A 511 -27.52 10.92 -20.32
N VAL A 512 -26.60 11.65 -19.69
CA VAL A 512 -26.65 12.01 -18.27
C VAL A 512 -26.99 13.50 -18.14
N ARG A 513 -28.01 13.85 -17.36
CA ARG A 513 -28.49 15.24 -17.18
C ARG A 513 -28.72 15.59 -15.71
N ASP A 514 -28.53 16.86 -15.37
CA ASP A 514 -28.90 17.42 -14.08
C ASP A 514 -30.42 17.54 -13.92
N ILE A 515 -30.91 17.45 -12.68
CA ILE A 515 -32.30 17.81 -12.34
C ILE A 515 -32.30 19.24 -11.80
N ALA A 516 -33.07 20.11 -12.44
CA ALA A 516 -33.24 21.49 -12.00
C ALA A 516 -33.79 21.52 -10.56
N ASN A 517 -33.24 22.41 -9.74
CA ASN A 517 -33.61 22.60 -8.33
C ASN A 517 -33.46 21.36 -7.42
N GLN A 518 -32.75 20.32 -7.87
CA GLN A 518 -32.44 19.14 -7.08
C GLN A 518 -30.95 18.81 -7.19
N GLU A 519 -30.14 19.40 -6.32
CA GLU A 519 -28.67 19.31 -6.40
C GLU A 519 -28.09 17.90 -6.22
N ARG A 520 -28.91 16.97 -5.69
CA ARG A 520 -28.58 15.55 -5.50
C ARG A 520 -29.12 14.65 -6.62
N GLY A 521 -29.97 15.19 -7.50
CA GLY A 521 -30.68 14.45 -8.54
C GLY A 521 -30.03 14.50 -9.91
N MET A 522 -30.09 13.38 -10.63
CA MET A 522 -29.67 13.26 -12.01
C MET A 522 -30.65 12.38 -12.80
N TYR A 523 -30.80 12.66 -14.10
CA TYR A 523 -31.48 11.80 -15.04
C TYR A 523 -30.47 11.01 -15.88
N LEU A 524 -30.75 9.73 -16.10
CA LEU A 524 -30.11 8.91 -17.14
C LEU A 524 -31.14 8.63 -18.22
N ILE A 525 -30.82 8.92 -19.48
CA ILE A 525 -31.73 8.68 -20.60
C ILE A 525 -31.04 7.67 -21.50
N SER A 526 -31.60 6.46 -21.53
CA SER A 526 -31.11 5.39 -22.40
C SER A 526 -31.56 5.60 -23.83
N ASP A 527 -30.70 5.23 -24.78
CA ASP A 527 -30.98 5.23 -26.21
C ASP A 527 -31.79 3.99 -26.62
N SER A 528 -32.88 3.73 -25.89
CA SER A 528 -33.85 2.68 -26.19
C SER A 528 -34.98 3.25 -27.05
N THR A 529 -35.76 2.38 -27.69
CA THR A 529 -36.97 2.77 -28.44
C THR A 529 -38.20 2.13 -27.78
N PRO A 530 -39.05 2.90 -27.05
CA PRO A 530 -38.91 4.33 -26.74
C PRO A 530 -37.82 4.63 -25.69
N PRO A 531 -37.25 5.85 -25.66
CA PRO A 531 -36.20 6.20 -24.69
C PRO A 531 -36.67 6.13 -23.24
N GLU A 532 -35.95 5.37 -22.41
CA GLU A 532 -36.24 5.29 -20.97
C GLU A 532 -35.42 6.30 -20.17
N MET A 533 -36.11 7.06 -19.29
CA MET A 533 -35.51 8.03 -18.38
C MET A 533 -35.49 7.52 -16.93
N TYR A 534 -34.33 7.41 -16.31
CA TYR A 534 -34.13 6.98 -14.93
C TYR A 534 -33.85 8.20 -14.04
N GLU A 535 -34.64 8.42 -13.00
CA GLU A 535 -34.45 9.49 -12.02
C GLU A 535 -33.74 8.94 -10.78
N LEU A 536 -32.51 9.41 -10.55
CA LEU A 536 -31.64 8.93 -9.47
C LEU A 536 -31.21 10.08 -8.57
N HIS A 537 -31.15 9.84 -7.26
CA HIS A 537 -30.60 10.78 -6.28
C HIS A 537 -29.43 10.16 -5.50
N ALA A 538 -28.31 10.88 -5.49
CA ALA A 538 -27.13 10.51 -4.72
C ALA A 538 -27.22 10.98 -3.26
N SER A 539 -26.27 10.57 -2.42
CA SER A 539 -26.22 10.95 -1.01
C SER A 539 -25.91 12.45 -0.81
N SER A 540 -25.13 13.04 -1.71
CA SER A 540 -24.73 14.46 -1.71
C SER A 540 -24.56 15.02 -3.12
N LYS A 541 -24.35 16.34 -3.23
CA LYS A 541 -24.06 17.02 -4.51
C LYS A 541 -22.73 16.55 -5.10
N GLU A 542 -21.73 16.34 -4.26
CA GLU A 542 -20.39 15.86 -4.65
C GLU A 542 -20.43 14.40 -5.10
N ASP A 543 -21.20 13.57 -4.41
CA ASP A 543 -21.43 12.17 -4.77
C ASP A 543 -22.12 12.09 -6.15
N ARG A 544 -23.17 12.89 -6.36
CA ARG A 544 -23.83 13.02 -7.67
C ARG A 544 -22.86 13.44 -8.78
N LYS A 545 -22.02 14.45 -8.55
CA LYS A 545 -21.01 14.89 -9.52
C LYS A 545 -20.04 13.76 -9.87
N THR A 546 -19.63 12.97 -8.87
CA THR A 546 -18.76 11.81 -9.05
C THR A 546 -19.45 10.75 -9.91
N TRP A 547 -20.70 10.42 -9.63
CA TRP A 547 -21.49 9.49 -10.44
C TRP A 547 -21.64 9.96 -11.89
N MET A 548 -22.08 11.22 -12.10
CA MET A 548 -22.26 11.75 -13.45
C MET A 548 -20.96 11.72 -14.26
N SER A 549 -19.83 12.15 -13.66
CA SER A 549 -18.52 12.15 -14.33
C SER A 549 -18.07 10.73 -14.69
N ARG A 550 -18.23 9.76 -13.78
CA ARG A 550 -17.83 8.37 -14.03
C ARG A 550 -18.69 7.69 -15.08
N ILE A 551 -20.01 7.91 -15.04
CA ILE A 551 -20.94 7.37 -16.04
C ILE A 551 -20.62 7.94 -17.42
N GLN A 552 -20.39 9.26 -17.52
CA GLN A 552 -20.02 9.90 -18.79
C GLN A 552 -18.70 9.35 -19.33
N GLN A 553 -17.66 9.24 -18.48
CA GLN A 553 -16.37 8.67 -18.87
C GLN A 553 -16.51 7.21 -19.37
N ALA A 554 -17.31 6.40 -18.67
CA ALA A 554 -17.58 5.03 -19.05
C ALA A 554 -18.37 4.93 -20.37
N ALA A 555 -19.37 5.80 -20.58
CA ALA A 555 -20.14 5.86 -21.82
C ALA A 555 -19.27 6.23 -23.03
N THR A 556 -18.30 7.13 -22.88
CA THR A 556 -17.34 7.47 -23.95
C THR A 556 -16.41 6.31 -24.29
N SER A 557 -16.13 5.44 -23.32
CA SER A 557 -15.23 4.28 -23.48
C SER A 557 -16.00 2.97 -23.70
N CYS A 558 -17.31 3.04 -23.95
CA CYS A 558 -18.17 1.88 -24.05
C CYS A 558 -17.89 1.11 -25.36
N PRO A 559 -17.65 -0.21 -25.31
CA PRO A 559 -17.39 -1.00 -26.51
C PRO A 559 -18.62 -1.06 -27.42
N CYS A 560 -18.38 -1.30 -28.72
CA CYS A 560 -19.44 -1.56 -29.68
C CYS A 560 -20.22 -2.83 -29.30
N ARG A 561 -21.54 -2.83 -29.53
CA ARG A 561 -22.40 -3.98 -29.20
C ARG A 561 -22.20 -5.19 -30.10
N ASP A 562 -21.66 -4.98 -31.31
CA ASP A 562 -21.29 -6.07 -32.22
C ASP A 562 -20.09 -6.86 -31.68
N GLU A 563 -19.12 -6.16 -31.09
CA GLU A 563 -17.94 -6.76 -30.46
C GLU A 563 -18.26 -7.33 -29.08
N PHE A 564 -19.05 -6.60 -28.28
CA PHE A 564 -19.38 -6.95 -26.90
C PHE A 564 -20.90 -6.92 -26.64
N PRO A 565 -21.62 -8.01 -27.02
CA PRO A 565 -23.07 -8.08 -26.85
C PRO A 565 -23.48 -8.11 -25.38
N LEU A 566 -24.66 -7.55 -25.09
CA LEU A 566 -25.21 -7.48 -23.74
C LEU A 566 -25.34 -8.86 -23.08
N ILE A 567 -25.73 -9.86 -23.87
CA ILE A 567 -25.86 -11.25 -23.45
C ILE A 567 -24.95 -12.10 -24.34
N GLU A 568 -24.19 -13.00 -23.74
CA GLU A 568 -23.35 -13.95 -24.47
C GLU A 568 -24.22 -15.00 -25.18
N THR A 569 -23.87 -15.35 -26.41
CA THR A 569 -24.48 -16.53 -27.06
C THR A 569 -24.02 -17.80 -26.35
N GLU A 570 -24.84 -18.86 -26.41
CA GLU A 570 -24.52 -20.13 -25.75
C GLU A 570 -23.18 -20.71 -26.22
N ASP A 571 -22.89 -20.63 -27.52
CA ASP A 571 -21.62 -21.09 -28.11
C ASP A 571 -20.40 -20.35 -27.54
N LYS A 572 -20.46 -19.01 -27.48
CA LYS A 572 -19.38 -18.20 -26.90
C LYS A 572 -19.23 -18.48 -25.40
N ALA A 573 -20.34 -18.68 -24.70
CA ALA A 573 -20.34 -19.03 -23.29
C ALA A 573 -19.79 -20.45 -23.04
N LEU A 574 -20.05 -21.40 -23.93
CA LEU A 574 -19.48 -22.74 -23.90
C LEU A 574 -17.96 -22.69 -24.11
N LEU A 575 -17.50 -21.98 -25.14
CA LEU A 575 -16.07 -21.81 -25.40
C LEU A 575 -15.34 -21.18 -24.20
N ARG A 576 -15.92 -20.15 -23.58
CA ARG A 576 -15.36 -19.53 -22.37
C ARG A 576 -15.33 -20.49 -21.18
N ARG A 577 -16.38 -21.29 -20.98
CA ARG A 577 -16.41 -22.34 -19.94
C ARG A 577 -15.34 -23.38 -20.16
N LEU A 578 -15.23 -23.94 -21.36
CA LEU A 578 -14.19 -24.92 -21.70
C LEU A 578 -12.79 -24.35 -21.47
N ARG A 579 -12.53 -23.10 -21.85
CA ARG A 579 -11.25 -22.43 -21.55
C ARG A 579 -11.00 -22.28 -20.04
N ALA A 580 -12.02 -21.91 -19.27
CA ALA A 580 -11.91 -21.78 -17.83
C ALA A 580 -11.69 -23.14 -17.14
N ASP A 581 -12.34 -24.20 -17.63
CA ASP A 581 -12.17 -25.57 -17.15
C ASP A 581 -10.76 -26.07 -17.45
N ILE A 582 -10.23 -25.83 -18.66
CA ILE A 582 -8.83 -26.12 -19.02
C ILE A 582 -7.90 -25.41 -18.04
N GLN A 583 -8.06 -24.10 -17.83
CA GLN A 583 -7.22 -23.34 -16.90
C GLN A 583 -7.34 -23.80 -15.45
N GLN A 584 -8.53 -24.25 -15.02
CA GLN A 584 -8.73 -24.81 -13.69
C GLN A 584 -8.02 -26.16 -13.56
N LYS A 585 -8.09 -27.01 -14.58
CA LYS A 585 -7.36 -28.27 -14.63
C LYS A 585 -5.85 -28.04 -14.65
N ASP A 586 -5.37 -27.01 -15.36
CA ASP A 586 -3.96 -26.61 -15.32
C ASP A 586 -3.53 -26.20 -13.90
N ARG A 587 -4.37 -25.46 -13.17
CA ARG A 587 -4.11 -25.12 -11.76
C ARG A 587 -4.10 -26.34 -10.85
N GLU A 588 -5.07 -27.24 -10.99
CA GLU A 588 -5.11 -28.49 -10.22
C GLU A 588 -3.87 -29.34 -10.50
N VAL A 589 -3.42 -29.42 -11.76
CA VAL A 589 -2.17 -30.08 -12.13
C VAL A 589 -0.97 -29.42 -11.46
N LEU A 590 -0.90 -28.08 -11.45
CA LEU A 590 0.18 -27.36 -10.76
C LEU A 590 0.17 -27.62 -9.24
N GLU A 591 -1.00 -27.62 -8.61
CA GLU A 591 -1.14 -27.95 -7.18
C GLU A 591 -0.68 -29.39 -6.91
N LEU A 592 -1.12 -30.36 -7.71
CA LEU A 592 -0.67 -31.75 -7.60
C LEU A 592 0.84 -31.91 -7.83
N LEU A 593 1.41 -31.15 -8.77
CA LEU A 593 2.86 -31.13 -8.99
C LEU A 593 3.59 -30.54 -7.78
N GLN A 594 3.04 -29.50 -7.17
CA GLN A 594 3.61 -28.89 -5.97
C GLN A 594 3.51 -29.82 -4.75
N GLU A 595 2.37 -30.49 -4.55
CA GLU A 595 2.20 -31.54 -3.55
C GLU A 595 3.20 -32.68 -3.77
N ARG A 596 3.37 -33.10 -5.02
CA ARG A 596 4.37 -34.11 -5.38
C ARG A 596 5.78 -33.66 -5.02
N VAL A 597 6.15 -32.40 -5.28
CA VAL A 597 7.45 -31.83 -4.88
C VAL A 597 7.59 -31.82 -3.35
N THR A 598 6.54 -31.46 -2.60
CA THR A 598 6.59 -31.49 -1.13
C THR A 598 6.77 -32.91 -0.59
N LEU A 599 6.04 -33.89 -1.13
CA LEU A 599 6.20 -35.30 -0.75
C LEU A 599 7.61 -35.82 -1.06
N PHE A 600 8.22 -35.36 -2.15
CA PHE A 600 9.61 -35.69 -2.46
C PHE A 600 10.58 -35.08 -1.46
N SER A 601 10.40 -33.81 -1.08
CA SER A 601 11.21 -33.18 -0.03
C SER A 601 11.09 -33.95 1.29
N ASP A 602 9.87 -34.30 1.69
CA ASP A 602 9.61 -35.09 2.90
C ASP A 602 10.27 -36.48 2.82
N LEU A 603 10.22 -37.13 1.66
CA LEU A 603 10.87 -38.42 1.42
C LEU A 603 12.39 -38.31 1.53
N VAL A 604 13.00 -37.25 1.01
CA VAL A 604 14.45 -36.98 1.11
C VAL A 604 14.84 -36.72 2.56
N GLU A 605 14.06 -35.94 3.30
CA GLU A 605 14.28 -35.68 4.73
C GLU A 605 14.13 -36.95 5.57
N ALA A 606 13.14 -37.80 5.27
CA ALA A 606 12.93 -39.08 5.93
C ALA A 606 14.05 -40.08 5.61
N SER A 607 14.52 -40.11 4.36
CA SER A 607 15.60 -41.01 3.91
C SER A 607 16.98 -40.55 4.40
N GLY A 608 17.19 -39.24 4.58
CA GLY A 608 18.43 -38.66 5.10
C GLY A 608 18.65 -38.83 6.61
N ARG A 609 17.59 -39.20 7.36
CA ARG A 609 17.69 -39.50 8.81
C ARG A 609 18.29 -40.88 9.11
N GLY A 610 18.57 -41.71 8.09
CA GLY A 610 19.05 -43.08 8.26
C GLY A 610 20.58 -43.29 8.30
N THR A 611 21.41 -42.24 8.10
CA THR A 611 22.87 -42.41 7.96
C THR A 611 23.70 -41.41 8.76
N ALA A 612 23.20 -40.93 9.90
CA ALA A 612 23.90 -39.97 10.74
C ALA A 612 24.09 -40.48 12.16
N GLU A 613 24.53 -41.73 12.31
CA GLU A 613 25.25 -42.16 13.52
C GLU A 613 26.46 -42.97 13.06
N GLU A 614 27.64 -42.56 13.56
CA GLU A 614 28.96 -43.20 13.48
C GLU A 614 29.96 -42.72 12.39
N GLU A 615 30.92 -41.94 12.91
CA GLU A 615 32.36 -41.81 12.56
C GLU A 615 32.82 -41.08 11.28
N GLY A 616 33.52 -39.96 11.52
CA GLY A 616 34.92 -39.78 11.11
C GLY A 616 35.24 -39.64 9.62
N ASP A 617 35.38 -38.38 9.18
CA ASP A 617 36.38 -37.91 8.21
C ASP A 617 36.51 -38.70 6.88
N MET A 618 35.61 -38.47 5.92
CA MET A 618 35.90 -38.64 4.48
C MET A 618 34.82 -37.95 3.63
N GLU A 619 35.24 -37.33 2.52
CA GLU A 619 34.45 -36.66 1.48
C GLU A 619 32.95 -37.02 1.41
N VAL A 620 32.11 -35.97 1.39
CA VAL A 620 30.67 -36.04 1.12
C VAL A 620 30.42 -36.64 -0.28
N ARG A 621 30.43 -37.97 -0.36
CA ARG A 621 29.86 -38.70 -1.48
C ARG A 621 28.35 -38.62 -1.30
N ILE A 622 27.74 -37.67 -2.02
CA ILE A 622 26.29 -37.66 -2.27
C ILE A 622 25.92 -39.07 -2.72
N SER A 623 25.20 -39.80 -1.86
CA SER A 623 24.78 -41.17 -2.12
C SER A 623 24.10 -41.24 -3.49
N SER A 624 24.58 -42.17 -4.32
CA SER A 624 24.03 -42.47 -5.66
C SER A 624 22.53 -42.78 -5.64
N SER A 625 21.97 -43.08 -4.46
CA SER A 625 20.54 -43.34 -4.25
C SER A 625 19.65 -42.11 -4.48
N CYS A 626 20.14 -40.88 -4.26
CA CYS A 626 19.31 -39.67 -4.45
C CYS A 626 19.15 -39.28 -5.92
N ARG A 627 20.05 -39.74 -6.81
CA ARG A 627 19.94 -39.51 -8.26
C ARG A 627 18.87 -40.40 -8.93
N ASN A 628 18.47 -41.49 -8.28
CA ASN A 628 17.49 -42.43 -8.83
C ASN A 628 16.03 -42.05 -8.50
N LEU A 629 15.79 -41.10 -7.59
CA LEU A 629 14.44 -40.62 -7.27
C LEU A 629 13.81 -39.77 -8.40
N PHE A 630 14.62 -39.32 -9.36
CA PHE A 630 14.18 -38.50 -10.49
C PHE A 630 13.83 -39.28 -11.76
N ARG A 631 14.02 -40.61 -11.78
CA ARG A 631 13.50 -41.45 -12.87
C ARG A 631 12.27 -42.17 -12.36
N ALA A 632 11.13 -41.91 -13.01
CA ALA A 632 10.02 -42.84 -12.92
C ALA A 632 10.53 -44.18 -13.48
N ASP A 633 10.86 -45.14 -12.62
CA ASP A 633 11.13 -46.53 -13.03
C ASP A 633 9.79 -47.22 -13.35
N THR A 634 8.98 -46.58 -14.19
CA THR A 634 7.88 -47.23 -14.88
C THR A 634 8.38 -47.58 -16.28
N PRO A 635 8.09 -48.78 -16.81
CA PRO A 635 8.53 -49.19 -18.14
C PRO A 635 8.06 -48.25 -19.28
N GLN A 636 7.14 -47.32 -18.98
CA GLN A 636 6.65 -46.28 -19.88
C GLN A 636 7.47 -44.97 -19.86
N ALA A 637 8.30 -44.71 -18.85
CA ALA A 637 9.02 -43.44 -18.71
C ALA A 637 10.00 -43.13 -19.85
N PRO A 638 10.76 -44.10 -20.41
CA PRO A 638 11.60 -43.86 -21.59
C PRO A 638 10.81 -43.57 -22.87
N GLN A 639 9.52 -43.92 -22.91
CA GLN A 639 8.63 -43.63 -24.05
C GLN A 639 7.98 -42.25 -23.92
N ALA A 640 7.85 -41.73 -22.70
CA ALA A 640 7.19 -40.46 -22.44
C ALA A 640 8.01 -39.26 -22.94
N GLU A 641 9.35 -39.31 -22.85
CA GLU A 641 10.24 -38.23 -23.30
C GLU A 641 10.13 -37.94 -24.81
N PRO A 642 10.25 -38.94 -25.72
CA PRO A 642 10.05 -38.69 -27.15
C PRO A 642 8.60 -38.32 -27.50
N LEU A 643 7.59 -38.83 -26.78
CA LEU A 643 6.19 -38.44 -26.98
C LEU A 643 5.90 -37.00 -26.54
N LEU A 644 6.48 -36.56 -25.42
CA LEU A 644 6.39 -35.17 -24.95
C LEU A 644 7.14 -34.22 -25.89
N LEU A 645 8.34 -34.60 -26.35
CA LEU A 645 9.09 -33.80 -27.33
C LEU A 645 8.36 -33.74 -28.68
N SER A 646 7.71 -34.84 -29.11
CA SER A 646 6.85 -34.85 -30.30
C SER A 646 5.62 -33.95 -30.11
N ALA A 647 4.96 -34.01 -28.95
CA ALA A 647 3.80 -33.18 -28.64
C ALA A 647 4.16 -31.69 -28.52
N ILE A 648 5.33 -31.37 -27.97
CA ILE A 648 5.87 -30.00 -27.92
C ILE A 648 6.19 -29.53 -29.35
N GLY A 649 6.81 -30.37 -30.18
CA GLY A 649 7.06 -30.08 -31.59
C GLY A 649 5.78 -29.86 -32.40
N GLU A 650 4.74 -30.67 -32.16
CA GLU A 650 3.41 -30.48 -32.76
C GLU A 650 2.73 -29.21 -32.25
N GLY A 651 2.86 -28.88 -30.96
CA GLY A 651 2.35 -27.63 -30.38
C GLY A 651 3.03 -26.39 -30.96
N GLU A 652 4.36 -26.45 -31.16
CA GLU A 652 5.11 -25.40 -31.86
C GLU A 652 4.73 -25.33 -33.34
N ALA A 653 4.52 -26.45 -34.02
CA ALA A 653 4.04 -26.48 -35.40
C ALA A 653 2.63 -25.89 -35.53
N VAL A 654 1.72 -26.14 -34.58
CA VAL A 654 0.38 -25.53 -34.52
C VAL A 654 0.45 -24.03 -34.23
N LEU A 655 1.38 -23.59 -33.38
CA LEU A 655 1.63 -22.16 -33.14
C LEU A 655 2.23 -21.45 -34.37
N ILE A 656 3.10 -22.13 -35.11
CA ILE A 656 3.66 -21.65 -36.38
C ILE A 656 2.58 -21.63 -37.48
N LEU A 657 1.72 -22.65 -37.56
CA LEU A 657 0.59 -22.71 -38.47
C LEU A 657 -0.46 -21.62 -38.17
N ASN A 658 -0.75 -21.35 -36.90
CA ASN A 658 -1.64 -20.23 -36.52
C ASN A 658 -1.04 -18.87 -36.89
N ARG A 659 0.26 -18.65 -36.65
CA ARG A 659 0.96 -17.43 -37.10
C ARG A 659 1.02 -17.32 -38.62
N SER A 660 1.05 -18.43 -39.34
CA SER A 660 1.06 -18.46 -40.81
C SER A 660 -0.34 -18.23 -41.40
N CYS A 661 -1.39 -18.69 -40.73
CA CYS A 661 -2.78 -18.41 -41.10
C CYS A 661 -3.16 -16.94 -40.83
N ASP A 662 -2.65 -16.32 -39.77
CA ASP A 662 -2.85 -14.89 -39.48
C ASP A 662 -2.15 -13.98 -40.51
N LEU A 663 -1.12 -14.48 -41.22
CA LEU A 663 -0.45 -13.77 -42.33
C LEU A 663 -1.13 -13.99 -43.69
N LEU A 664 -1.99 -14.99 -43.82
CA LEU A 664 -2.79 -15.26 -45.03
C LEU A 664 -4.19 -14.59 -44.98
N TRP A 665 -4.58 -14.03 -43.83
CA TRP A 665 -5.82 -13.27 -43.61
C TRP A 665 -5.61 -11.77 -43.35
N ARG A 666 -4.43 -11.25 -43.69
CA ARG A 666 -4.16 -9.82 -43.94
C ARG A 666 -3.80 -9.65 -45.40
#